data_AF-A0A0C1GAW5-F1
#
_entry.id   AF-A0A0C1GAW5-F1
#
_cell.length_a   1.000
_cell.length_b   1.000
_cell.length_c   1.000
_cell.angle_alpha   90.00
_cell.angle_beta   90.00
_cell.angle_gamma   90.00
#
_symmetry.space_group_name_H-M   'P 1'
#
loop_
_entity.id
_entity.type
_entity.pdbx_description
1 polymer ?
#
loop_
_entity_poly.entity_id
_entity_poly.type
_entity_poly.pdbx_seq_one_letter_code
_entity_poly.pdbx_strand_id
1 'polypeptide(L)'
;MLFGLDGVEIGLLIVFFCLFGGILSGFPVAFAIGGAGIISFGIIAALDSAGILIHQAIDTSSQAYRDLVGSGIRPDKISVFRYPDLPRMAEPVFVQGWEVALDRNVSFIVNRMNERVLAGASIETLLAVLMFVLMGITLERSKIANDLLTTMARVFGPLPGGLAVSIVVVGAFLAASTGIVGATVVTMGLLALPTMLRNNYSPELATGVIAASGTLGQIIPPSIVIVLLGTLAGDLYSTAQETRAMEAGCSDALTYLGEPAVVSVGTLFQAALLPGILLAILYATYAFGYALLNPHKAPAVNIEGGTGEVITRNEGLIWFLGVPAALIGGAILLNSFNVIGSQNIVVSTFSDAGETASLRTSVGAECKASMIELHGQDAWDAAVEEQKAINEAGGVTLAERLSEEQIAAAREAKIAAAAPIGTGITVIMVLLGLVLAFGRGVAPSRDAKPLILGAIGILLIALVDLVAIAPTTSAGVTVLWIALPLLLALNGCREAAARCAKNDLIRVVFPPLVLIVAVLGSILGGITNPTPAAALGAGGAIMLAAYRKLQDEGKSGKIIIWSTFAVMLCILIGMNFDLRVNQGGVSVESWIAFFAAYAMYLYALFGLLYGCWVLFRSGVLTPVVRETAKVTSMVFTILIGSQLLNLVVISFGGEHYIQQFLKSFDNEMTVFLIVMLVLFFLGFVLDFLEIIYIVIPIVGPVIYGGSFDPKWVTIMVAVNLQTSFLTPPFGFALFYLRGVAPKEVTTAHIYRGIVPFVLIQVVGIGILWAFPSIVTIVPALIPN
;
A
#
# COMPACT_ATOMS: atom_id res chain seq x y z
N MET A 1 10.47 -46.15 -5.67
CA MET A 1 10.64 -44.93 -6.50
C MET A 1 9.93 -45.15 -7.82
N LEU A 2 8.85 -44.42 -8.09
CA LEU A 2 8.27 -44.36 -9.43
C LEU A 2 9.07 -43.34 -10.25
N PHE A 3 9.48 -43.70 -11.47
CA PHE A 3 10.24 -42.83 -12.38
C PHE A 3 11.57 -42.27 -11.82
N GLY A 4 12.13 -42.85 -10.76
CA GLY A 4 13.35 -42.35 -10.11
C GLY A 4 13.14 -41.10 -9.24
N LEU A 5 11.89 -40.70 -9.03
CA LEU A 5 11.51 -39.57 -8.19
C LEU A 5 11.17 -40.03 -6.77
N ASP A 6 11.42 -39.13 -5.82
CA ASP A 6 11.06 -39.29 -4.42
C ASP A 6 9.54 -39.21 -4.21
N GLY A 7 9.01 -39.88 -3.19
CA GLY A 7 7.58 -39.89 -2.91
C GLY A 7 7.00 -38.48 -2.70
N VAL A 8 7.77 -37.57 -2.10
CA VAL A 8 7.37 -36.18 -1.89
C VAL A 8 7.33 -35.39 -3.21
N GLU A 9 8.28 -35.62 -4.11
CA GLU A 9 8.31 -35.01 -5.45
C GLU A 9 7.11 -35.43 -6.28
N ILE A 10 6.78 -36.72 -6.26
CA ILE A 10 5.58 -37.24 -6.94
C ILE A 10 4.32 -36.62 -6.33
N GLY A 11 4.26 -36.48 -5.00
CA GLY A 11 3.18 -35.77 -4.31
C GLY A 11 3.03 -34.32 -4.80
N LEU A 12 4.13 -33.56 -4.88
CA LEU A 12 4.14 -32.20 -5.41
C LEU A 12 3.66 -32.14 -6.87
N LEU A 13 4.08 -33.09 -7.72
CA LEU A 13 3.62 -33.18 -9.10
C LEU A 13 2.13 -33.50 -9.19
N ILE A 14 1.60 -34.41 -8.37
CA ILE A 14 0.16 -34.71 -8.30
C ILE A 14 -0.62 -33.45 -7.93
N VAL A 15 -0.19 -32.74 -6.88
CA VAL A 15 -0.80 -31.47 -6.46
C VAL A 15 -0.77 -30.46 -7.61
N PHE A 16 0.38 -30.30 -8.26
CA PHE A 16 0.56 -29.40 -9.39
C PHE A 16 -0.40 -29.75 -10.54
N PHE A 17 -0.46 -31.01 -10.99
CA PHE A 17 -1.34 -31.41 -12.08
C PHE A 17 -2.82 -31.32 -11.73
N CYS A 18 -3.21 -31.63 -10.50
CA CYS A 18 -4.59 -31.45 -10.03
C CYS A 18 -4.99 -29.96 -10.02
N LEU A 19 -4.11 -29.09 -9.51
CA LEU A 19 -4.34 -27.66 -9.45
C LEU A 19 -4.42 -27.06 -10.86
N PHE A 20 -3.42 -27.33 -11.70
CA PHE A 20 -3.35 -26.81 -13.07
C PHE A 20 -4.46 -27.39 -13.94
N GLY A 21 -4.77 -28.69 -13.81
CA GLY A 21 -5.90 -29.31 -14.50
C GLY A 21 -7.23 -28.66 -14.12
N GLY A 22 -7.44 -28.38 -12.83
CA GLY A 22 -8.61 -27.66 -12.34
C GLY A 22 -8.72 -26.25 -12.92
N ILE A 23 -7.63 -25.48 -12.90
CA ILE A 23 -7.62 -24.10 -13.41
C ILE A 23 -7.78 -24.05 -14.94
N LEU A 24 -7.05 -24.89 -15.68
CA LEU A 24 -7.09 -24.95 -17.15
C LEU A 24 -8.43 -25.47 -17.68
N SER A 25 -9.19 -26.23 -16.89
CA SER A 25 -10.55 -26.65 -17.25
C SER A 25 -11.56 -25.49 -17.30
N GLY A 26 -11.17 -24.28 -16.88
CA GLY A 26 -12.06 -23.12 -16.76
C GLY A 26 -12.95 -23.15 -15.52
N PHE A 27 -12.72 -24.09 -14.61
CA PHE A 27 -13.38 -24.13 -13.32
C PHE A 27 -12.97 -22.91 -12.48
N PRO A 28 -13.88 -22.26 -11.73
CA PRO A 28 -13.50 -21.09 -10.95
C PRO A 28 -12.38 -21.42 -9.96
N VAL A 29 -11.28 -20.67 -10.06
CA VAL A 29 -10.01 -20.98 -9.38
C VAL A 29 -10.20 -21.16 -7.88
N ALA A 30 -11.05 -20.33 -7.27
CA ALA A 30 -11.38 -20.41 -5.84
C ALA A 30 -11.84 -21.81 -5.39
N PHE A 31 -12.60 -22.53 -6.23
CA PHE A 31 -13.02 -23.90 -5.96
C PHE A 31 -12.03 -24.93 -6.48
N ALA A 32 -11.32 -24.63 -7.58
CA ALA A 32 -10.30 -25.50 -8.13
C ALA A 32 -9.17 -25.77 -7.11
N ILE A 33 -8.78 -24.77 -6.31
CA ILE A 33 -7.74 -24.92 -5.28
C ILE A 33 -8.16 -25.92 -4.21
N GLY A 34 -9.34 -25.72 -3.61
CA GLY A 34 -9.85 -26.63 -2.57
C GLY A 34 -10.10 -28.04 -3.11
N GLY A 35 -10.68 -28.14 -4.31
CA GLY A 35 -10.89 -29.41 -5.00
C GLY A 35 -9.58 -30.13 -5.32
N ALA A 36 -8.55 -29.40 -5.78
CA ALA A 36 -7.23 -29.94 -6.03
C ALA A 36 -6.59 -30.47 -4.75
N GLY A 37 -6.74 -29.77 -3.61
CA GLY A 37 -6.28 -30.25 -2.31
C GLY A 37 -6.93 -31.60 -1.94
N ILE A 38 -8.25 -31.71 -2.04
CA ILE A 38 -8.98 -32.94 -1.70
C ILE A 38 -8.62 -34.10 -2.64
N ILE A 39 -8.61 -33.84 -3.95
CA ILE A 39 -8.34 -34.86 -4.96
C ILE A 39 -6.89 -35.32 -4.87
N SER A 40 -5.93 -34.40 -4.76
CA SER A 40 -4.51 -34.75 -4.62
C SER A 40 -4.24 -35.53 -3.34
N PHE A 41 -4.82 -35.12 -2.21
CA PHE A 41 -4.72 -35.89 -0.96
C PHE A 41 -5.24 -37.33 -1.12
N GLY A 42 -6.41 -37.50 -1.75
CA GLY A 42 -6.97 -38.83 -2.00
C GLY A 42 -6.08 -39.70 -2.90
N ILE A 43 -5.51 -39.13 -3.96
CA ILE A 43 -4.58 -39.83 -4.84
C ILE A 43 -3.30 -40.22 -4.09
N ILE A 44 -2.71 -39.29 -3.33
CA ILE A 44 -1.50 -39.51 -2.56
C ILE A 44 -1.74 -40.58 -1.49
N ALA A 45 -2.85 -40.51 -0.75
CA ALA A 45 -3.23 -41.51 0.26
C ALA A 45 -3.44 -42.90 -0.35
N ALA A 46 -4.06 -43.00 -1.53
CA ALA A 46 -4.24 -44.26 -2.24
C ALA A 46 -2.91 -44.87 -2.71
N LEU A 47 -1.97 -44.03 -3.17
CA LEU A 47 -0.65 -44.48 -3.60
C LEU A 47 0.28 -44.83 -2.43
N ASP A 48 0.19 -44.09 -1.33
CA ASP A 48 0.95 -44.37 -0.09
C ASP A 48 0.47 -45.67 0.57
N SER A 49 -0.85 -45.88 0.69
CA SER A 49 -1.41 -47.14 1.21
C SER A 49 -1.11 -48.36 0.33
N ALA A 50 -0.89 -48.16 -0.97
CA ALA A 50 -0.43 -49.19 -1.89
C ALA A 50 1.08 -49.49 -1.77
N GLY A 51 1.81 -48.77 -0.91
CA GLY A 51 3.27 -48.89 -0.74
C GLY A 51 4.07 -48.36 -1.93
N ILE A 52 3.44 -47.55 -2.78
CA ILE A 52 3.99 -47.08 -4.06
C ILE A 52 4.77 -45.77 -3.86
N LEU A 53 4.28 -44.90 -2.97
CA LEU A 53 4.94 -43.66 -2.57
C LEU A 53 5.88 -43.92 -1.39
N ILE A 54 7.17 -43.74 -1.61
CA ILE A 54 8.22 -43.92 -0.59
C ILE A 54 9.06 -42.65 -0.59
N HIS A 55 9.22 -42.04 0.58
CA HIS A 55 10.14 -40.95 0.83
C HIS A 55 11.53 -41.47 1.23
N GLN A 56 12.59 -40.90 0.68
CA GLN A 56 13.98 -41.20 1.02
C GLN A 56 14.52 -40.17 2.00
N ALA A 57 14.20 -40.34 3.28
CA ALA A 57 14.69 -39.48 4.34
C ALA A 57 16.15 -39.79 4.69
N ILE A 58 16.86 -38.81 5.27
CA ILE A 58 18.21 -39.03 5.80
C ILE A 58 18.11 -39.94 7.01
N ASP A 59 18.97 -40.97 7.05
CA ASP A 59 19.09 -41.83 8.22
C ASP A 59 19.79 -41.09 9.35
N THR A 60 18.99 -40.50 10.25
CA THR A 60 19.45 -39.78 11.44
C THR A 60 20.14 -40.68 12.47
N SER A 61 19.99 -42.00 12.36
CA SER A 61 20.67 -42.97 13.23
C SER A 61 22.08 -43.34 12.73
N SER A 62 22.41 -42.97 11.49
CA SER A 62 23.68 -43.29 10.86
C SER A 62 24.87 -42.60 11.55
N GLN A 63 26.03 -43.27 11.56
CA GLN A 63 27.25 -42.68 12.11
C GLN A 63 27.65 -41.41 11.35
N ALA A 64 27.49 -41.39 10.02
CA ALA A 64 27.79 -40.24 9.19
C ALA A 64 26.96 -39.00 9.58
N TYR A 65 25.67 -39.17 9.89
CA TYR A 65 24.83 -38.07 10.40
C TYR A 65 25.30 -37.59 11.78
N ARG A 66 25.63 -38.51 12.69
CA ARG A 66 26.16 -38.18 14.02
C ARG A 66 27.51 -37.47 13.95
N ASP A 67 28.37 -37.84 13.01
CA ASP A 67 29.68 -37.20 12.81
C ASP A 67 29.50 -35.76 12.29
N LEU A 68 28.53 -35.54 11.38
CA LEU A 68 28.14 -34.20 10.91
C LEU A 68 27.60 -33.33 12.06
N VAL A 69 26.68 -33.85 12.87
CA VAL A 69 26.17 -33.13 14.04
C VAL A 69 27.29 -32.88 15.07
N GLY A 70 28.17 -33.86 15.29
CA GLY A 70 29.32 -33.77 16.18
C GLY A 70 30.39 -32.78 15.72
N SER A 71 30.45 -32.47 14.43
CA SER A 71 31.31 -31.41 13.87
C SER A 71 30.79 -29.99 14.12
N GLY A 72 29.62 -29.85 14.74
CA GLY A 72 28.97 -28.57 15.05
C GLY A 72 27.94 -28.12 14.02
N ILE A 73 27.65 -28.93 13.00
CA ILE A 73 26.63 -28.62 12.00
C ILE A 73 25.26 -28.95 12.59
N ARG A 74 24.37 -27.96 12.65
CA ARG A 74 23.05 -28.16 13.24
C ARG A 74 22.15 -29.03 12.35
N PRO A 75 21.27 -29.86 12.94
CA PRO A 75 20.34 -30.73 12.21
C PRO A 75 19.52 -30.03 11.12
N ASP A 76 19.08 -28.79 11.35
CA ASP A 76 18.27 -28.00 10.41
C ASP A 76 19.01 -27.60 9.12
N LYS A 77 20.35 -27.62 9.14
CA LYS A 77 21.21 -27.38 7.96
C LYS A 77 21.54 -28.66 7.20
N ILE A 78 21.19 -29.83 7.75
CA ILE A 78 21.46 -31.13 7.13
C ILE A 78 20.26 -31.49 6.25
N SER A 79 20.46 -31.41 4.93
CA SER A 79 19.44 -31.78 3.94
C SER A 79 20.01 -32.70 2.87
N VAL A 80 19.11 -33.42 2.19
CA VAL A 80 19.46 -34.35 1.11
C VAL A 80 20.18 -33.63 -0.04
N PHE A 81 19.88 -32.34 -0.24
CA PHE A 81 20.49 -31.51 -1.27
C PHE A 81 21.90 -31.07 -0.93
N ARG A 82 22.16 -30.74 0.34
CA ARG A 82 23.47 -30.25 0.79
C ARG A 82 24.47 -31.39 1.05
N TYR A 83 23.97 -32.53 1.52
CA TYR A 83 24.76 -33.72 1.83
C TYR A 83 24.19 -34.95 1.12
N PRO A 84 24.36 -35.06 -0.21
CA PRO A 84 23.76 -36.13 -1.00
C PRO A 84 24.29 -37.53 -0.65
N ASP A 85 25.50 -37.61 -0.10
CA ASP A 85 26.22 -38.84 0.24
C ASP A 85 25.77 -39.48 1.57
N LEU A 86 24.89 -38.81 2.33
CA LEU A 86 24.38 -39.36 3.58
C LEU A 86 23.53 -40.61 3.33
N PRO A 87 23.64 -41.65 4.19
CA PRO A 87 22.77 -42.82 4.13
C PRO A 87 21.30 -42.40 4.23
N ARG A 88 20.45 -43.03 3.41
CA ARG A 88 19.02 -42.74 3.33
C ARG A 88 18.20 -43.93 3.77
N MET A 89 17.07 -43.67 4.41
CA MET A 89 16.10 -44.67 4.80
C MET A 89 14.78 -44.45 4.05
N ALA A 90 14.18 -45.55 3.63
CA ALA A 90 12.88 -45.55 2.97
C ALA A 90 11.77 -45.48 4.02
N GLU A 91 11.00 -44.40 4.02
CA GLU A 91 9.82 -44.24 4.86
C GLU A 91 8.55 -43.97 4.01
N PRO A 92 7.37 -44.34 4.50
CA PRO A 92 6.12 -43.91 3.89
C PRO A 92 6.03 -42.39 3.88
N VAL A 93 5.37 -41.83 2.87
CA VAL A 93 5.16 -40.39 2.78
C VAL A 93 4.27 -39.90 3.93
N PHE A 94 3.32 -40.72 4.36
CA PHE A 94 2.59 -40.52 5.62
C PHE A 94 3.12 -41.47 6.71
N VAL A 95 4.11 -41.02 7.48
CA VAL A 95 4.77 -41.81 8.54
C VAL A 95 3.79 -42.45 9.54
N GLN A 96 2.69 -41.76 9.88
CA GLN A 96 1.66 -42.23 10.82
C GLN A 96 0.39 -42.77 10.13
N GLY A 97 0.42 -42.95 8.81
CA GLY A 97 -0.76 -43.29 7.99
C GLY A 97 -1.56 -42.08 7.54
N TRP A 98 -2.32 -42.27 6.46
CA TRP A 98 -3.12 -41.21 5.85
C TRP A 98 -4.33 -40.80 6.72
N GLU A 99 -4.83 -41.70 7.58
CA GLU A 99 -5.95 -41.44 8.48
C GLU A 99 -5.58 -40.39 9.52
N VAL A 100 -4.39 -40.51 10.11
CA VAL A 100 -3.87 -39.54 11.08
C VAL A 100 -3.57 -38.21 10.39
N ALA A 101 -3.02 -38.25 9.17
CA ALA A 101 -2.81 -37.06 8.37
C ALA A 101 -4.13 -36.34 8.05
N LEU A 102 -5.20 -37.09 7.75
CA LEU A 102 -6.53 -36.54 7.50
C LEU A 102 -7.12 -35.90 8.75
N ASP A 103 -7.10 -36.59 9.90
CA ASP A 103 -7.61 -36.06 11.17
C ASP A 103 -6.89 -34.78 11.59
N ARG A 104 -5.55 -34.79 11.48
CA ARG A 104 -4.70 -33.62 11.72
C ARG A 104 -5.06 -32.47 10.77
N ASN A 105 -5.22 -32.75 9.48
CA ASN A 105 -5.58 -31.73 8.49
C ASN A 105 -6.96 -31.14 8.80
N VAL A 106 -7.98 -31.96 9.05
CA VAL A 106 -9.34 -31.49 9.37
C VAL A 106 -9.35 -30.63 10.64
N SER A 107 -8.64 -31.05 11.68
CA SER A 107 -8.51 -30.27 12.92
C SER A 107 -7.82 -28.92 12.69
N PHE A 108 -6.70 -28.90 11.97
CA PHE A 108 -6.00 -27.66 11.65
C PHE A 108 -6.74 -26.75 10.68
N ILE A 109 -7.55 -27.31 9.77
CA ILE A 109 -8.39 -26.50 8.86
C ILE A 109 -9.31 -25.60 9.69
N VAL A 110 -9.99 -26.15 10.70
CA VAL A 110 -10.92 -25.37 11.53
C VAL A 110 -10.17 -24.25 12.26
N ASN A 111 -9.03 -24.56 12.87
CA ASN A 111 -8.22 -23.56 13.59
C ASN A 111 -7.66 -22.49 12.63
N ARG A 112 -7.06 -22.89 11.50
CA ARG A 112 -6.54 -21.94 10.49
C ARG A 112 -7.66 -21.10 9.88
N MET A 113 -8.85 -21.65 9.67
CA MET A 113 -9.99 -20.87 9.19
C MET A 113 -10.43 -19.85 10.24
N ASN A 114 -10.47 -20.24 11.51
CA ASN A 114 -10.79 -19.30 12.58
C ASN A 114 -9.76 -18.17 12.66
N GLU A 115 -8.47 -18.50 12.67
CA GLU A 115 -7.37 -17.54 12.78
C GLU A 115 -7.21 -16.67 11.53
N ARG A 116 -7.29 -17.23 10.32
CA ARG A 116 -6.98 -16.50 9.08
C ARG A 116 -8.20 -15.95 8.32
N VAL A 117 -9.41 -16.42 8.61
CA VAL A 117 -10.62 -16.01 7.87
C VAL A 117 -11.61 -15.27 8.78
N LEU A 118 -11.89 -15.80 9.98
CA LEU A 118 -13.05 -15.38 10.78
C LEU A 118 -12.73 -14.42 11.93
N ALA A 119 -11.60 -14.59 12.61
CA ALA A 119 -11.37 -13.96 13.92
C ALA A 119 -9.94 -13.43 14.17
N GLY A 120 -8.98 -13.61 13.25
CA GLY A 120 -7.62 -13.09 13.45
C GLY A 120 -7.31 -11.80 12.70
N ALA A 121 -6.07 -11.33 12.85
CA ALA A 121 -5.60 -10.02 12.35
C ALA A 121 -5.75 -9.83 10.84
N SER A 122 -5.78 -10.93 10.07
CA SER A 122 -6.06 -10.89 8.64
C SER A 122 -7.42 -10.27 8.31
N ILE A 123 -8.42 -10.36 9.19
CA ILE A 123 -9.76 -9.80 8.94
C ILE A 123 -9.75 -8.29 8.81
N GLU A 124 -8.92 -7.59 9.58
CA GLU A 124 -8.79 -6.14 9.49
C GLU A 124 -8.27 -5.74 8.12
N THR A 125 -7.29 -6.49 7.60
CA THR A 125 -6.69 -6.23 6.29
C THR A 125 -7.61 -6.62 5.13
N LEU A 126 -8.39 -7.70 5.28
CA LEU A 126 -9.42 -8.09 4.31
C LEU A 126 -10.57 -7.06 4.27
N LEU A 127 -10.91 -6.45 5.41
CA LEU A 127 -11.89 -5.36 5.45
C LEU A 127 -11.39 -4.12 4.72
N ALA A 128 -10.09 -3.81 4.82
CA ALA A 128 -9.47 -2.75 4.04
C ALA A 128 -9.57 -3.01 2.53
N VAL A 129 -9.30 -4.25 2.09
CA VAL A 129 -9.48 -4.67 0.69
C VAL A 129 -10.92 -4.44 0.23
N LEU A 130 -11.92 -4.85 1.01
CA LEU A 130 -13.34 -4.63 0.71
C LEU A 130 -13.65 -3.13 0.52
N MET A 131 -13.16 -2.28 1.42
CA MET A 131 -13.42 -0.84 1.38
C MET A 131 -12.71 -0.15 0.19
N PHE A 132 -11.49 -0.56 -0.15
CA PHE A 132 -10.80 -0.06 -1.34
C PHE A 132 -11.48 -0.50 -2.64
N VAL A 133 -11.91 -1.77 -2.71
CA VAL A 133 -12.71 -2.28 -3.83
C VAL A 133 -14.01 -1.47 -3.98
N LEU A 134 -14.71 -1.22 -2.87
CA LEU A 134 -15.94 -0.42 -2.86
C LEU A 134 -15.67 1.00 -3.37
N MET A 135 -14.60 1.65 -2.91
CA MET A 135 -14.17 2.97 -3.34
C MET A 135 -13.95 3.00 -4.86
N GLY A 136 -13.14 2.08 -5.37
CA GLY A 136 -12.81 1.98 -6.79
C GLY A 136 -14.01 1.77 -7.69
N ILE A 137 -14.83 0.77 -7.39
CA ILE A 137 -16.03 0.46 -8.17
C ILE A 137 -17.03 1.62 -8.13
N THR A 138 -17.12 2.34 -7.01
CA THR A 138 -17.96 3.55 -6.90
C THR A 138 -17.49 4.65 -7.85
N LEU A 139 -16.19 4.94 -7.90
CA LEU A 139 -15.60 5.93 -8.80
C LEU A 139 -15.74 5.54 -10.28
N GLU A 140 -15.60 4.25 -10.58
CA GLU A 140 -15.75 3.70 -11.92
C GLU A 140 -17.21 3.79 -12.39
N ARG A 141 -18.17 3.27 -11.61
CA ARG A 141 -19.60 3.22 -11.95
C ARG A 141 -20.26 4.60 -11.97
N SER A 142 -19.68 5.60 -11.30
CA SER A 142 -20.11 7.00 -11.35
C SER A 142 -19.58 7.78 -12.56
N LYS A 143 -18.94 7.10 -13.53
CA LYS A 143 -18.36 7.67 -14.76
C LYS A 143 -17.21 8.66 -14.51
N ILE A 144 -16.67 8.75 -13.30
CA ILE A 144 -15.57 9.69 -12.97
C ILE A 144 -14.34 9.36 -13.79
N ALA A 145 -14.08 8.07 -13.98
CA ALA A 145 -13.08 7.55 -14.92
C ALA A 145 -13.20 8.11 -16.34
N ASN A 146 -14.42 8.16 -16.90
CA ASN A 146 -14.65 8.63 -18.26
C ASN A 146 -14.38 10.13 -18.39
N ASP A 147 -14.78 10.92 -17.40
CA ASP A 147 -14.53 12.36 -17.40
C ASP A 147 -13.03 12.64 -17.22
N LEU A 148 -12.35 11.89 -16.35
CA LEU A 148 -10.90 11.98 -16.18
C LEU A 148 -10.17 11.70 -17.50
N LEU A 149 -10.55 10.62 -18.20
CA LEU A 149 -10.00 10.26 -19.51
C LEU A 149 -10.21 11.37 -20.54
N THR A 150 -11.44 11.83 -20.73
CA THR A 150 -11.76 12.86 -21.73
C THR A 150 -11.11 14.21 -21.41
N THR A 151 -10.97 14.54 -20.12
CA THR A 151 -10.32 15.77 -19.68
C THR A 151 -8.81 15.70 -19.84
N MET A 152 -8.18 14.58 -19.48
CA MET A 152 -6.75 14.36 -19.70
C MET A 152 -6.40 14.26 -21.19
N ALA A 153 -7.28 13.67 -21.99
CA ALA A 153 -7.15 13.64 -23.44
C ALA A 153 -7.20 15.05 -24.04
N ARG A 154 -7.98 15.98 -23.47
CA ARG A 154 -7.97 17.40 -23.87
C ARG A 154 -6.67 18.11 -23.50
N VAL A 155 -6.09 17.80 -22.33
CA VAL A 155 -4.84 18.41 -21.86
C VAL A 155 -3.64 17.95 -22.69
N PHE A 156 -3.47 16.64 -22.88
CA PHE A 156 -2.29 16.10 -23.56
C PHE A 156 -2.52 15.87 -25.06
N GLY A 157 -3.76 15.83 -25.55
CA GLY A 157 -4.13 15.55 -26.94
C GLY A 157 -3.39 16.35 -28.01
N PRO A 158 -3.13 17.67 -27.83
CA PRO A 158 -2.36 18.46 -28.80
C PRO A 158 -0.91 18.00 -28.99
N LEU A 159 -0.38 17.19 -28.07
CA LEU A 159 0.97 16.63 -28.17
C LEU A 159 0.95 15.31 -28.97
N PRO A 160 1.98 15.01 -29.78
CA PRO A 160 2.15 13.68 -30.39
C PRO A 160 2.13 12.59 -29.30
N GLY A 161 1.32 11.55 -29.49
CA GLY A 161 1.16 10.50 -28.47
C GLY A 161 0.36 10.93 -27.22
N GLY A 162 -0.20 12.15 -27.21
CA GLY A 162 -0.91 12.74 -26.09
C GLY A 162 -1.97 11.84 -25.45
N LEU A 163 -2.83 11.23 -26.27
CA LEU A 163 -3.88 10.33 -25.80
C LEU A 163 -3.33 9.09 -25.08
N ALA A 164 -2.18 8.57 -25.51
CA ALA A 164 -1.52 7.43 -24.85
C ALA A 164 -0.97 7.84 -23.48
N VAL A 165 -0.34 9.02 -23.39
CA VAL A 165 0.12 9.57 -22.11
C VAL A 165 -1.05 9.83 -21.16
N SER A 166 -2.17 10.37 -21.66
CA SER A 166 -3.40 10.54 -20.88
C SER A 166 -3.90 9.23 -20.31
N ILE A 167 -3.84 8.13 -21.07
CA ILE A 167 -4.27 6.81 -20.59
C ILE A 167 -3.33 6.30 -19.49
N VAL A 168 -2.01 6.47 -19.61
CA VAL A 168 -1.07 6.10 -18.55
C VAL A 168 -1.34 6.88 -17.26
N VAL A 169 -1.55 8.20 -17.37
CA VAL A 169 -1.81 9.08 -16.23
C VAL A 169 -3.15 8.75 -15.57
N VAL A 170 -4.23 8.67 -16.35
CA VAL A 170 -5.56 8.36 -15.81
C VAL A 170 -5.62 6.93 -15.31
N GLY A 171 -4.95 6.01 -15.99
CA GLY A 171 -4.83 4.64 -15.55
C GLY A 171 -4.05 4.54 -14.26
N ALA A 172 -2.97 5.30 -14.04
CA ALA A 172 -2.28 5.37 -12.74
C ALA A 172 -3.20 5.88 -11.61
N PHE A 173 -4.00 6.92 -11.86
CA PHE A 173 -4.96 7.43 -10.87
C PHE A 173 -6.10 6.44 -10.57
N LEU A 174 -6.66 5.83 -11.61
CA LEU A 174 -7.76 4.87 -11.45
C LEU A 174 -7.27 3.54 -10.85
N ALA A 175 -6.07 3.12 -11.23
CA ALA A 175 -5.34 1.99 -10.66
C ALA A 175 -5.22 2.13 -9.14
N ALA A 176 -4.73 3.29 -8.67
CA ALA A 176 -4.63 3.60 -7.25
C ALA A 176 -5.99 3.49 -6.55
N SER A 177 -7.07 3.89 -7.22
CA SER A 177 -8.38 3.90 -6.58
C SER A 177 -9.10 2.54 -6.56
N THR A 178 -8.78 1.64 -7.50
CA THR A 178 -9.52 0.39 -7.70
C THR A 178 -8.77 -0.85 -7.22
N GLY A 179 -7.45 -0.89 -7.40
CA GLY A 179 -6.63 -2.07 -7.09
C GLY A 179 -7.01 -3.36 -7.86
N ILE A 180 -8.01 -3.31 -8.76
CA ILE A 180 -8.49 -4.45 -9.55
C ILE A 180 -8.03 -4.25 -10.99
N VAL A 181 -6.96 -4.96 -11.35
CA VAL A 181 -6.35 -4.88 -12.67
C VAL A 181 -7.34 -5.26 -13.77
N GLY A 182 -8.04 -6.39 -13.63
CA GLY A 182 -8.91 -6.89 -14.69
C GLY A 182 -10.06 -5.94 -15.04
N ALA A 183 -10.76 -5.43 -14.03
CA ALA A 183 -11.82 -4.45 -14.21
C ALA A 183 -11.29 -3.17 -14.87
N THR A 184 -10.13 -2.66 -14.43
CA THR A 184 -9.52 -1.45 -15.01
C THR A 184 -9.15 -1.64 -16.47
N VAL A 185 -8.52 -2.77 -16.84
CA VAL A 185 -8.16 -3.06 -18.23
C VAL A 185 -9.40 -3.21 -19.11
N VAL A 186 -10.45 -3.88 -18.62
CA VAL A 186 -11.74 -4.03 -19.32
C VAL A 186 -12.39 -2.66 -19.54
N THR A 187 -12.47 -1.84 -18.51
CA THR A 187 -13.13 -0.54 -18.57
C THR A 187 -12.36 0.45 -19.43
N MET A 188 -11.04 0.51 -19.31
CA MET A 188 -10.18 1.28 -20.21
C MET A 188 -10.23 0.74 -21.64
N GLY A 189 -10.32 -0.58 -21.82
CA GLY A 189 -10.50 -1.20 -23.13
C GLY A 189 -11.82 -0.80 -23.79
N LEU A 190 -12.93 -0.74 -23.04
CA LEU A 190 -14.22 -0.32 -23.57
C LEU A 190 -14.31 1.19 -23.87
N LEU A 191 -13.64 2.02 -23.06
CA LEU A 191 -13.72 3.48 -23.17
C LEU A 191 -12.63 4.09 -24.07
N ALA A 192 -11.38 3.69 -23.88
CA ALA A 192 -10.22 4.32 -24.49
C ALA A 192 -9.84 3.68 -25.84
N LEU A 193 -9.91 2.35 -25.97
CA LEU A 193 -9.48 1.67 -27.21
C LEU A 193 -10.26 2.15 -28.45
N PRO A 194 -11.60 2.24 -28.45
CA PRO A 194 -12.33 2.73 -29.62
C PRO A 194 -11.97 4.19 -29.94
N THR A 195 -11.73 5.00 -28.92
CA THR A 195 -11.36 6.41 -29.07
C THR A 195 -9.97 6.56 -29.69
N MET A 196 -9.00 5.73 -29.31
CA MET A 196 -7.66 5.71 -29.91
C MET A 196 -7.72 5.29 -31.39
N LEU A 197 -8.45 4.21 -31.70
CA LEU A 197 -8.55 3.70 -33.06
C LEU A 197 -9.24 4.70 -34.01
N ARG A 198 -10.28 5.40 -33.54
CA ARG A 198 -10.94 6.49 -34.31
C ARG A 198 -10.02 7.66 -34.62
N ASN A 199 -9.01 7.89 -33.77
CA ASN A 199 -7.99 8.93 -33.97
C ASN A 199 -6.72 8.38 -34.66
N ASN A 200 -6.82 7.26 -35.38
CA ASN A 200 -5.74 6.66 -36.17
C ASN A 200 -4.49 6.25 -35.35
N TYR A 201 -4.65 5.90 -34.08
CA TYR A 201 -3.57 5.27 -33.32
C TYR A 201 -3.36 3.82 -33.77
N SER A 202 -2.10 3.36 -33.80
CA SER A 202 -1.79 1.97 -34.09
C SER A 202 -2.41 1.02 -33.04
N PRO A 203 -3.05 -0.09 -33.44
CA PRO A 203 -3.63 -1.06 -32.52
C PRO A 203 -2.64 -1.60 -31.49
N GLU A 204 -1.37 -1.79 -31.87
CA GLU A 204 -0.31 -2.29 -31.00
C GLU A 204 -0.03 -1.32 -29.84
N LEU A 205 0.19 -0.03 -30.15
CA LEU A 205 0.42 0.97 -29.11
C LEU A 205 -0.81 1.14 -28.22
N ALA A 206 -2.00 1.22 -28.81
CA ALA A 206 -3.24 1.42 -28.07
C ALA A 206 -3.50 0.27 -27.08
N THR A 207 -3.36 -0.97 -27.55
CA THR A 207 -3.56 -2.15 -26.69
C THR A 207 -2.48 -2.31 -25.65
N GLY A 208 -1.21 -2.09 -26.00
CA GLY A 208 -0.08 -2.15 -25.08
C GLY A 208 -0.20 -1.15 -23.94
N VAL A 209 -0.50 0.12 -24.25
CA VAL A 209 -0.66 1.19 -23.25
C VAL A 209 -1.83 0.90 -22.31
N ILE A 210 -2.97 0.46 -22.83
CA ILE A 210 -4.17 0.15 -22.02
C ILE A 210 -3.88 -1.02 -21.07
N ALA A 211 -3.30 -2.11 -21.58
CA ALA A 211 -2.98 -3.28 -20.77
C ALA A 211 -1.92 -2.94 -19.69
N ALA A 212 -0.82 -2.29 -20.07
CA ALA A 212 0.25 -1.90 -19.13
C ALA A 212 -0.25 -0.91 -18.07
N SER A 213 -1.03 0.08 -18.47
CA SER A 213 -1.55 1.08 -17.53
C SER A 213 -2.55 0.49 -16.54
N GLY A 214 -3.33 -0.53 -16.93
CA GLY A 214 -4.28 -1.18 -16.04
C GLY A 214 -3.61 -2.03 -14.95
N THR A 215 -2.37 -2.51 -15.16
CA THR A 215 -1.66 -3.29 -14.13
C THR A 215 -0.96 -2.43 -13.09
N LEU A 216 -0.84 -1.11 -13.30
CA LEU A 216 -0.27 -0.18 -12.31
C LEU A 216 -1.01 -0.22 -10.96
N GLY A 217 -2.25 -0.72 -10.92
CA GLY A 217 -3.04 -0.88 -9.68
C GLY A 217 -2.47 -1.91 -8.72
N GLN A 218 -1.53 -2.75 -9.17
CA GLN A 218 -0.83 -3.70 -8.30
C GLN A 218 0.28 -3.05 -7.47
N ILE A 219 0.81 -1.89 -7.91
CA ILE A 219 1.94 -1.26 -7.24
C ILE A 219 1.62 0.13 -6.69
N ILE A 220 0.78 0.93 -7.37
CA ILE A 220 0.44 2.28 -6.93
C ILE A 220 -0.55 2.22 -5.75
N PRO A 221 -0.20 2.73 -4.56
CA PRO A 221 -1.10 2.73 -3.41
C PRO A 221 -2.34 3.63 -3.61
N PRO A 222 -3.50 3.29 -2.99
CA PRO A 222 -3.78 2.08 -2.21
C PRO A 222 -3.97 0.84 -3.10
N SER A 223 -3.14 -0.19 -2.90
CA SER A 223 -3.12 -1.39 -3.74
C SER A 223 -3.51 -2.64 -2.96
N ILE A 224 -4.44 -3.43 -3.49
CA ILE A 224 -4.87 -4.71 -2.91
C ILE A 224 -3.68 -5.68 -2.80
N VAL A 225 -2.81 -5.72 -3.81
CA VAL A 225 -1.62 -6.59 -3.82
C VAL A 225 -0.70 -6.26 -2.66
N ILE A 226 -0.41 -4.96 -2.45
CA ILE A 226 0.47 -4.52 -1.36
C ILE A 226 -0.18 -4.69 0.01
N VAL A 227 -1.50 -4.51 0.14
CA VAL A 227 -2.21 -4.81 1.39
C VAL A 227 -2.05 -6.27 1.78
N LEU A 228 -2.31 -7.19 0.83
CA LEU A 228 -2.25 -8.62 1.09
C LEU A 228 -0.83 -9.12 1.31
N LEU A 229 0.12 -8.66 0.49
CA LEU A 229 1.54 -8.94 0.69
C LEU A 229 2.02 -8.39 2.03
N GLY A 230 1.57 -7.20 2.44
CA GLY A 230 2.04 -6.59 3.67
C GLY A 230 1.61 -7.34 4.93
N THR A 231 0.37 -7.82 4.97
CA THR A 231 -0.07 -8.69 6.07
C THR A 231 0.76 -9.96 6.14
N LEU A 232 0.90 -10.68 5.01
CA LEU A 232 1.58 -11.97 5.00
C LEU A 232 3.10 -11.84 5.16
N ALA A 233 3.73 -10.86 4.53
CA ALA A 233 5.15 -10.60 4.64
C ALA A 233 5.52 -10.17 6.06
N GLY A 234 4.70 -9.33 6.72
CA GLY A 234 4.91 -8.94 8.11
C GLY A 234 4.91 -10.15 9.05
N ASP A 235 3.91 -11.02 8.94
CA ASP A 235 3.82 -12.25 9.74
C ASP A 235 5.01 -13.17 9.47
N LEU A 236 5.30 -13.45 8.19
CA LEU A 236 6.39 -14.35 7.80
C LEU A 236 7.76 -13.82 8.19
N TYR A 237 7.98 -12.50 8.09
CA TYR A 237 9.21 -11.84 8.51
C TYR A 237 9.39 -11.95 10.03
N SER A 238 8.37 -11.60 10.82
CA SER A 238 8.45 -11.70 12.29
C SER A 238 8.78 -13.13 12.73
N THR A 239 8.03 -14.13 12.22
CA THR A 239 8.26 -15.54 12.60
C THR A 239 9.62 -16.06 12.10
N ALA A 240 10.05 -15.69 10.90
CA ALA A 240 11.32 -16.14 10.36
C ALA A 240 12.51 -15.54 11.12
N GLN A 241 12.43 -14.26 11.50
CA GLN A 241 13.47 -13.60 12.29
C GLN A 241 13.49 -14.08 13.75
N GLU A 242 12.34 -14.41 14.34
CA GLU A 242 12.29 -15.09 15.64
C GLU A 242 13.01 -16.44 15.60
N THR A 243 12.73 -17.24 14.57
CA THR A 243 13.40 -18.54 14.37
C THR A 243 14.90 -18.36 14.19
N ARG A 244 15.32 -17.37 13.38
CA ARG A 244 16.74 -17.03 13.18
C ARG A 244 17.42 -16.57 14.47
N ALA A 245 16.74 -15.79 15.30
CA ALA A 245 17.28 -15.34 16.58
C ALA A 245 17.47 -16.51 17.56
N MET A 246 16.51 -17.43 17.64
CA MET A 246 16.65 -18.67 18.42
C MET A 246 17.77 -19.55 17.88
N GLU A 247 17.94 -19.63 16.56
CA GLU A 247 19.08 -20.29 15.93
C GLU A 247 20.42 -19.59 16.24
N ALA A 248 20.43 -18.26 16.38
CA ALA A 248 21.61 -17.49 16.76
C ALA A 248 21.94 -17.57 18.27
N GLY A 249 21.15 -18.31 19.06
CA GLY A 249 21.31 -18.44 20.52
C GLY A 249 20.71 -17.27 21.32
N CYS A 250 19.96 -16.39 20.68
CA CYS A 250 19.27 -15.25 21.30
C CYS A 250 17.83 -15.61 21.71
N SER A 251 17.26 -14.87 22.67
CA SER A 251 15.91 -15.11 23.20
C SER A 251 14.78 -14.73 22.23
N ASP A 252 14.98 -13.65 21.47
CA ASP A 252 13.96 -13.03 20.63
C ASP A 252 14.61 -12.22 19.50
N ALA A 253 13.83 -11.95 18.45
CA ALA A 253 14.28 -11.21 17.27
C ALA A 253 14.72 -9.78 17.59
N LEU A 254 14.03 -9.09 18.51
CA LEU A 254 14.37 -7.72 18.91
C LEU A 254 15.78 -7.66 19.53
N THR A 255 16.14 -8.66 20.33
CA THR A 255 17.48 -8.77 20.92
C THR A 255 18.55 -8.98 19.87
N TYR A 256 18.28 -9.82 18.87
CA TYR A 256 19.23 -10.15 17.80
C TYR A 256 19.40 -9.00 16.79
N LEU A 257 18.29 -8.40 16.33
CA LEU A 257 18.28 -7.36 15.31
C LEU A 257 18.50 -5.94 15.86
N GLY A 258 18.22 -5.70 17.15
CA GLY A 258 18.22 -4.36 17.75
C GLY A 258 16.95 -3.55 17.44
N GLU A 259 16.18 -3.94 16.42
CA GLU A 259 14.92 -3.33 16.04
C GLU A 259 13.76 -4.35 16.01
N PRO A 260 12.49 -3.91 16.18
CA PRO A 260 11.35 -4.80 16.10
C PRO A 260 11.23 -5.42 14.70
N ALA A 261 11.12 -6.75 14.63
CA ALA A 261 10.98 -7.50 13.37
C ALA A 261 9.56 -7.38 12.79
N VAL A 262 9.08 -6.17 12.55
CA VAL A 262 7.71 -5.88 12.09
C VAL A 262 7.70 -5.10 10.80
N VAL A 263 6.82 -5.49 9.88
CA VAL A 263 6.58 -4.76 8.63
C VAL A 263 5.09 -4.45 8.55
N SER A 264 4.76 -3.17 8.56
CA SER A 264 3.37 -2.72 8.45
C SER A 264 2.98 -2.47 6.99
N VAL A 265 1.69 -2.64 6.68
CA VAL A 265 1.12 -2.30 5.36
C VAL A 265 1.37 -0.83 5.01
N GLY A 266 1.32 0.08 5.99
CA GLY A 266 1.59 1.51 5.78
C GLY A 266 3.03 1.77 5.33
N THR A 267 3.99 1.08 5.93
CA THR A 267 5.42 1.15 5.53
C THR A 267 5.61 0.64 4.10
N LEU A 268 4.88 -0.42 3.71
CA LEU A 268 4.93 -0.93 2.34
C LEU A 268 4.23 -0.01 1.34
N PHE A 269 3.19 0.74 1.75
CA PHE A 269 2.62 1.80 0.92
C PHE A 269 3.63 2.93 0.67
N GLN A 270 4.37 3.35 1.70
CA GLN A 270 5.47 4.31 1.55
C GLN A 270 6.53 3.76 0.57
N ALA A 271 6.92 2.49 0.74
CA ALA A 271 7.93 1.83 -0.08
C ALA A 271 7.50 1.66 -1.55
N ALA A 272 6.22 1.41 -1.81
CA ALA A 272 5.68 1.20 -3.16
C ALA A 272 5.49 2.50 -3.96
N LEU A 273 5.40 3.66 -3.30
CA LEU A 273 5.02 4.92 -3.92
C LEU A 273 5.99 5.34 -5.04
N LEU A 274 7.30 5.39 -4.75
CA LEU A 274 8.31 5.77 -5.74
C LEU A 274 8.45 4.75 -6.88
N PRO A 275 8.55 3.44 -6.63
CA PRO A 275 8.53 2.42 -7.68
C PRO A 275 7.31 2.52 -8.60
N GLY A 276 6.12 2.73 -8.03
CA GLY A 276 4.89 2.89 -8.82
C GLY A 276 4.91 4.12 -9.71
N ILE A 277 5.34 5.28 -9.19
CA ILE A 277 5.50 6.51 -9.96
C ILE A 277 6.59 6.35 -11.03
N LEU A 278 7.71 5.70 -10.70
CA LEU A 278 8.80 5.42 -11.63
C LEU A 278 8.29 4.62 -12.83
N LEU A 279 7.55 3.52 -12.61
CA LEU A 279 6.99 2.71 -13.70
C LEU A 279 6.00 3.49 -14.55
N ALA A 280 5.12 4.30 -13.93
CA ALA A 280 4.18 5.16 -14.67
C ALA A 280 4.92 6.19 -15.55
N ILE A 281 5.99 6.81 -15.03
CA ILE A 281 6.84 7.74 -15.80
C ILE A 281 7.54 7.02 -16.94
N LEU A 282 8.10 5.82 -16.71
CA LEU A 282 8.75 5.04 -17.76
C LEU A 282 7.78 4.67 -18.89
N TYR A 283 6.54 4.28 -18.56
CA TYR A 283 5.48 4.01 -19.55
C TYR A 283 5.09 5.26 -20.35
N ALA A 284 4.88 6.39 -19.67
CA ALA A 284 4.54 7.65 -20.32
C ALA A 284 5.68 8.13 -21.23
N THR A 285 6.92 8.02 -20.76
CA THR A 285 8.13 8.39 -21.52
C THR A 285 8.29 7.53 -22.76
N TYR A 286 8.08 6.21 -22.64
CA TYR A 286 8.10 5.31 -23.79
C TYR A 286 6.98 5.64 -24.80
N ALA A 287 5.74 5.82 -24.33
CA ALA A 287 4.62 6.15 -25.21
C ALA A 287 4.85 7.47 -25.96
N PHE A 288 5.38 8.48 -25.27
CA PHE A 288 5.73 9.76 -25.86
C PHE A 288 6.92 9.66 -26.83
N GLY A 289 8.00 8.98 -26.44
CA GLY A 289 9.18 8.76 -27.29
C GLY A 289 8.85 7.96 -28.55
N TYR A 290 8.02 6.92 -28.43
CA TYR A 290 7.53 6.15 -29.58
C TYR A 290 6.70 7.01 -30.53
N ALA A 291 5.88 7.93 -30.01
CA ALA A 291 5.09 8.85 -30.82
C ALA A 291 5.94 9.91 -31.53
N LEU A 292 7.00 10.42 -30.89
CA LEU A 292 7.95 11.33 -31.52
C LEU A 292 8.71 10.66 -32.68
N LEU A 293 9.10 9.40 -32.50
CA LEU A 293 9.79 8.61 -33.53
C LEU A 293 8.85 8.12 -34.64
N ASN A 294 7.57 7.91 -34.33
CA ASN A 294 6.55 7.42 -35.28
C ASN A 294 5.27 8.29 -35.27
N PRO A 295 5.30 9.53 -35.78
CA PRO A 295 4.14 10.44 -35.73
C PRO A 295 2.89 9.90 -36.43
N HIS A 296 3.06 9.08 -37.48
CA HIS A 296 1.95 8.45 -38.20
C HIS A 296 1.19 7.38 -37.38
N LYS A 297 1.83 6.79 -36.37
CA LYS A 297 1.24 5.71 -35.55
C LYS A 297 0.58 6.23 -34.27
N ALA A 298 0.83 7.50 -33.91
CA ALA A 298 0.31 8.14 -32.72
C ALA A 298 0.15 9.66 -32.95
N PRO A 299 -0.77 10.06 -33.85
CA PRO A 299 -0.93 11.46 -34.23
C PRO A 299 -1.46 12.31 -33.07
N ALA A 300 -1.18 13.61 -33.12
CA ALA A 300 -1.78 14.58 -32.20
C ALA A 300 -3.29 14.69 -32.46
N VAL A 301 -4.09 14.74 -31.40
CA VAL A 301 -5.54 14.81 -31.45
C VAL A 301 -6.01 16.15 -30.89
N ASN A 302 -6.59 16.97 -31.76
CA ASN A 302 -7.28 18.19 -31.33
C ASN A 302 -8.71 17.82 -30.95
N ILE A 303 -8.96 17.66 -29.65
CA ILE A 303 -10.33 17.53 -29.13
C ILE A 303 -10.92 18.93 -29.02
N GLU A 304 -11.85 19.28 -29.91
CA GLU A 304 -12.58 20.56 -29.87
C GLU A 304 -13.30 20.74 -28.52
N GLY A 305 -13.18 21.93 -27.91
CA GLY A 305 -13.95 22.29 -26.70
C GLY A 305 -13.17 22.78 -25.47
N GLY A 306 -11.96 23.31 -25.61
CA GLY A 306 -11.26 23.98 -24.50
C GLY A 306 -11.90 25.33 -24.17
N THR A 307 -12.78 25.38 -23.16
CA THR A 307 -13.43 26.61 -22.64
C THR A 307 -12.57 27.35 -21.61
N GLY A 308 -11.26 27.05 -21.51
CA GLY A 308 -10.35 27.68 -20.56
C GLY A 308 -9.74 28.98 -21.08
N GLU A 309 -9.48 29.94 -20.18
CA GLU A 309 -8.64 31.10 -20.50
C GLU A 309 -7.23 30.65 -20.95
N VAL A 310 -6.63 31.35 -21.90
CA VAL A 310 -5.27 31.06 -22.38
C VAL A 310 -4.29 31.47 -21.28
N ILE A 311 -3.67 30.48 -20.64
CA ILE A 311 -2.65 30.69 -19.61
C ILE A 311 -1.29 30.75 -20.31
N THR A 312 -0.54 31.84 -20.11
CA THR A 312 0.83 31.92 -20.66
C THR A 312 1.77 30.98 -19.90
N ARG A 313 2.83 30.51 -20.56
CA ARG A 313 3.83 29.60 -19.94
C ARG A 313 4.41 30.18 -18.64
N ASN A 314 4.66 31.48 -18.61
CA ASN A 314 5.18 32.17 -17.42
C ASN A 314 4.15 32.23 -16.29
N GLU A 315 2.89 32.54 -16.59
CA GLU A 315 1.83 32.53 -15.57
C GLU A 315 1.59 31.13 -15.00
N GLY A 316 1.60 30.11 -15.85
CA GLY A 316 1.48 28.73 -15.42
C GLY A 316 2.63 28.32 -14.49
N LEU A 317 3.88 28.63 -14.88
CA LEU A 317 5.06 28.36 -14.05
C LEU A 317 5.03 29.12 -12.73
N ILE A 318 4.64 30.40 -12.72
CA ILE A 318 4.61 31.21 -11.50
C ILE A 318 3.52 30.69 -10.55
N TRP A 319 2.28 30.53 -11.01
CA TRP A 319 1.16 30.30 -10.11
C TRP A 319 0.93 28.83 -9.73
N PHE A 320 1.28 27.87 -10.59
CA PHE A 320 1.11 26.44 -10.28
C PHE A 320 2.37 25.78 -9.71
N LEU A 321 3.55 26.37 -9.89
CA LEU A 321 4.81 25.79 -9.41
C LEU A 321 5.59 26.76 -8.51
N GLY A 322 5.89 27.97 -9.00
CA GLY A 322 6.74 28.93 -8.30
C GLY A 322 6.18 29.38 -6.95
N VAL A 323 4.93 29.84 -6.92
CA VAL A 323 4.26 30.31 -5.70
C VAL A 323 4.02 29.15 -4.71
N PRO A 324 3.49 27.98 -5.13
CA PRO A 324 3.42 26.81 -4.24
C PRO A 324 4.76 26.39 -3.66
N ALA A 325 5.82 26.31 -4.48
CA ALA A 325 7.16 25.98 -4.02
C ALA A 325 7.73 27.04 -3.07
N ALA A 326 7.45 28.32 -3.31
CA ALA A 326 7.86 29.40 -2.42
C ALA A 326 7.10 29.39 -1.08
N LEU A 327 5.81 29.08 -1.08
CA LEU A 327 5.01 28.96 0.16
C LEU A 327 5.49 27.77 1.00
N ILE A 328 5.63 26.60 0.38
CA ILE A 328 6.06 25.38 1.08
C ILE A 328 7.53 25.49 1.50
N GLY A 329 8.41 25.87 0.57
CA GLY A 329 9.83 26.06 0.84
C GLY A 329 10.09 27.17 1.85
N GLY A 330 9.31 28.26 1.80
CA GLY A 330 9.35 29.33 2.80
C GLY A 330 8.94 28.84 4.19
N ALA A 331 7.87 28.05 4.30
CA ALA A 331 7.45 27.45 5.57
C ALA A 331 8.52 26.48 6.11
N ILE A 332 9.13 25.66 5.26
CA ILE A 332 10.22 24.74 5.64
C ILE A 332 11.46 25.52 6.10
N LEU A 333 11.84 26.58 5.38
CA LEU A 333 12.96 27.43 5.76
C LEU A 333 12.70 28.13 7.11
N LEU A 334 11.52 28.72 7.30
CA LEU A 334 11.15 29.35 8.57
C LEU A 334 11.09 28.34 9.73
N ASN A 335 10.73 27.08 9.45
CA ASN A 335 10.85 25.98 10.42
C ASN A 335 12.31 25.69 10.77
N SER A 336 13.22 25.67 9.78
CA SER A 336 14.66 25.46 10.04
C SER A 336 15.33 26.57 10.86
N PHE A 337 14.80 27.79 10.81
CA PHE A 337 15.25 28.93 11.63
C PHE A 337 14.49 29.05 12.97
N ASN A 338 13.68 28.06 13.34
CA ASN A 338 12.85 28.04 14.55
C ASN A 338 11.89 29.24 14.69
N VAL A 339 11.52 29.86 13.55
CA VAL A 339 10.48 30.90 13.51
C VAL A 339 9.10 30.26 13.51
N ILE A 340 8.97 29.12 12.83
CA ILE A 340 7.80 28.25 12.84
C ILE A 340 8.16 27.00 13.63
N GLY A 341 7.29 26.58 14.54
CA GLY A 341 7.58 25.41 15.36
C GLY A 341 6.41 25.01 16.25
N SER A 342 6.63 23.98 17.06
CA SER A 342 5.60 23.52 17.98
C SER A 342 5.41 24.53 19.10
N GLN A 343 4.17 24.97 19.30
CA GLN A 343 3.73 25.71 20.50
C GLN A 343 3.03 24.78 21.50
N ASN A 344 3.19 23.46 21.34
CA ASN A 344 2.56 22.49 22.22
C ASN A 344 3.21 22.50 23.60
N ILE A 345 2.48 23.02 24.58
CA ILE A 345 2.88 23.07 25.99
C ILE A 345 2.43 21.84 26.81
N VAL A 346 1.81 20.84 26.17
CA VAL A 346 1.41 19.60 26.85
C VAL A 346 2.67 18.84 27.27
N VAL A 347 2.79 18.61 28.57
CA VAL A 347 3.84 17.79 29.19
C VAL A 347 3.19 16.45 29.55
N SER A 348 3.85 15.34 29.21
CA SER A 348 3.44 14.01 29.65
C SER A 348 3.40 13.96 31.17
N THR A 349 2.46 13.21 31.75
CA THR A 349 2.38 13.01 33.21
C THR A 349 3.52 12.13 33.75
N PHE A 350 4.22 11.45 32.84
CA PHE A 350 5.36 10.61 33.12
C PHE A 350 6.60 11.21 32.45
N SER A 351 7.76 11.10 33.11
CA SER A 351 9.03 11.38 32.46
C SER A 351 9.22 10.44 31.27
N ASP A 352 9.97 10.88 30.27
CA ASP A 352 10.43 9.95 29.25
C ASP A 352 11.17 8.79 29.93
N ALA A 353 10.94 7.56 29.46
CA ALA A 353 11.76 6.44 29.89
C ALA A 353 13.21 6.72 29.47
N GLY A 354 14.16 6.31 30.31
CA GLY A 354 15.58 6.46 29.97
C GLY A 354 15.91 5.78 28.65
N GLU A 355 16.83 6.37 27.88
CA GLU A 355 17.33 5.74 26.66
C GLU A 355 17.91 4.37 27.01
N THR A 356 17.46 3.35 26.29
CA THR A 356 18.06 2.02 26.33
C THR A 356 19.28 2.01 25.43
N ALA A 357 20.27 1.18 25.75
CA ALA A 357 21.39 0.95 24.84
C ALA A 357 20.87 0.51 23.46
N SER A 358 21.57 0.93 22.41
CA SER A 358 21.27 0.61 21.00
C SER A 358 21.15 -0.90 20.75
N LEU A 359 21.90 -1.71 21.50
CA LEU A 359 21.78 -3.16 21.52
C LEU A 359 21.67 -3.68 22.95
N ARG A 360 20.95 -4.80 23.13
CA ARG A 360 20.87 -5.49 24.42
C ARG A 360 22.19 -6.21 24.70
N THR A 361 22.93 -5.75 25.69
CA THR A 361 24.26 -6.31 26.02
C THR A 361 24.23 -7.45 27.06
N SER A 362 23.12 -7.61 27.78
CA SER A 362 22.91 -8.70 28.75
C SER A 362 22.37 -9.97 28.06
N VAL A 363 23.20 -10.59 27.22
CA VAL A 363 22.86 -11.81 26.47
C VAL A 363 23.86 -12.94 26.74
N GLY A 364 23.46 -14.18 26.44
CA GLY A 364 24.35 -15.34 26.53
C GLY A 364 25.57 -15.23 25.60
N ALA A 365 26.63 -16.00 25.89
CA ALA A 365 27.89 -15.94 25.13
C ALA A 365 27.72 -16.25 23.63
N GLU A 366 26.83 -17.17 23.29
CA GLU A 366 26.51 -17.54 21.91
C GLU A 366 25.78 -16.40 21.19
N CYS A 367 24.71 -15.85 21.78
CA CYS A 367 24.00 -14.70 21.23
C CYS A 367 24.91 -13.48 21.05
N LYS A 368 25.81 -13.22 22.00
CA LYS A 368 26.82 -12.16 21.88
C LYS A 368 27.69 -12.33 20.63
N ALA A 369 28.21 -13.53 20.39
CA ALA A 369 29.04 -13.79 19.21
C ALA A 369 28.25 -13.56 17.91
N SER A 370 27.02 -14.06 17.86
CA SER A 370 26.12 -13.88 16.71
C SER A 370 25.72 -12.42 16.47
N MET A 371 25.54 -11.63 17.53
CA MET A 371 25.24 -10.20 17.41
C MET A 371 26.45 -9.39 16.95
N ILE A 372 27.65 -9.71 17.44
CA ILE A 372 28.90 -9.10 16.96
C ILE A 372 29.13 -9.41 15.48
N GLU A 373 28.82 -10.63 15.05
CA GLU A 373 28.91 -11.01 13.64
C GLU A 373 27.93 -10.21 12.77
N LEU A 374 26.71 -9.94 13.26
CA LEU A 374 25.68 -9.22 12.52
C LEU A 374 25.92 -7.70 12.45
N HIS A 375 26.19 -7.06 13.59
CA HIS A 375 26.26 -5.59 13.72
C HIS A 375 27.69 -5.04 13.66
N GLY A 376 28.69 -5.91 13.79
CA GLY A 376 30.09 -5.53 13.91
C GLY A 376 30.52 -5.25 15.34
N GLN A 377 31.83 -5.38 15.57
CA GLN A 377 32.45 -5.19 16.89
C GLN A 377 32.27 -3.76 17.40
N ASP A 378 32.41 -2.75 16.53
CA ASP A 378 32.31 -1.33 16.90
C ASP A 378 30.92 -0.97 17.46
N ALA A 379 29.85 -1.49 16.84
CA ALA A 379 28.48 -1.26 17.29
C ALA A 379 28.20 -1.95 18.63
N TRP A 380 28.75 -3.16 18.83
CA TRP A 380 28.64 -3.86 20.11
C TRP A 380 29.37 -3.10 21.23
N ASP A 381 30.59 -2.63 20.98
CA ASP A 381 31.38 -1.91 21.98
C ASP A 381 30.73 -0.57 22.33
N ALA A 382 30.17 0.14 21.34
CA ALA A 382 29.35 1.33 21.57
C ALA A 382 28.14 1.03 22.47
N ALA A 383 27.38 -0.04 22.19
CA ALA A 383 26.25 -0.43 23.02
C ALA A 383 26.66 -0.83 24.45
N VAL A 384 27.85 -1.41 24.63
CA VAL A 384 28.41 -1.72 25.97
C VAL A 384 28.78 -0.44 26.71
N GLU A 385 29.39 0.55 26.04
CA GLU A 385 29.66 1.86 26.63
C GLU A 385 28.38 2.59 27.00
N GLU A 386 27.37 2.58 26.12
CA GLU A 386 26.04 3.12 26.39
C GLU A 386 25.40 2.44 27.61
N GLN A 387 25.38 1.10 27.64
CA GLN A 387 24.82 0.37 28.77
C GLN A 387 25.60 0.64 30.06
N LYS A 388 26.93 0.79 29.98
CA LYS A 388 27.76 1.13 31.14
C LYS A 388 27.44 2.53 31.64
N ALA A 389 27.31 3.52 30.75
CA ALA A 389 26.90 4.87 31.11
C ALA A 389 25.50 4.89 31.74
N ILE A 390 24.55 4.11 31.18
CA ILE A 390 23.20 3.93 31.74
C ILE A 390 23.28 3.30 33.14
N ASN A 391 24.09 2.26 33.33
CA ASN A 391 24.25 1.59 34.62
C ASN A 391 24.95 2.49 35.67
N GLU A 392 25.97 3.25 35.27
CA GLU A 392 26.64 4.25 36.10
C GLU A 392 25.70 5.39 36.50
N ALA A 393 24.71 5.71 35.66
CA ALA A 393 23.62 6.62 35.95
C ALA A 393 22.49 6.02 36.82
N GLY A 394 22.57 4.73 37.20
CA GLY A 394 21.58 4.05 38.04
C GLY A 394 20.62 3.11 37.31
N GLY A 395 20.87 2.79 36.04
CA GLY A 395 20.04 1.95 35.18
C GLY A 395 19.09 2.76 34.27
N VAL A 396 18.30 2.07 33.46
CA VAL A 396 17.25 2.72 32.65
C VAL A 396 16.25 3.34 33.62
N THR A 397 16.21 4.67 33.67
CA THR A 397 15.24 5.40 34.49
C THR A 397 13.84 5.01 34.03
N LEU A 398 13.11 4.29 34.88
CA LEU A 398 11.71 3.99 34.62
C LEU A 398 10.95 5.31 34.49
N ALA A 399 9.96 5.34 33.61
CA ALA A 399 9.09 6.49 33.47
C ALA A 399 8.38 6.74 34.81
N GLU A 400 8.85 7.71 35.57
CA GLU A 400 8.28 8.08 36.86
C GLU A 400 7.20 9.13 36.64
N ARG A 401 6.18 9.11 37.50
CA ARG A 401 5.16 10.14 37.47
C ARG A 401 5.79 11.45 37.94
N LEU A 402 5.82 12.44 37.05
CA LEU A 402 6.38 13.75 37.35
C LEU A 402 5.57 14.41 38.48
N SER A 403 6.29 15.01 39.44
CA SER A 403 5.66 15.84 40.48
C SER A 403 5.03 17.10 39.85
N GLU A 404 4.08 17.73 40.55
CA GLU A 404 3.46 18.97 40.05
C GLU A 404 4.49 20.08 39.78
N GLU A 405 5.57 20.13 40.57
CA GLU A 405 6.69 21.07 40.39
C GLU A 405 7.53 20.74 39.14
N GLN A 406 7.80 19.47 38.86
CA GLN A 406 8.54 19.06 37.67
C GLN A 406 7.72 19.28 36.39
N ILE A 407 6.41 19.05 36.43
CA ILE A 407 5.50 19.36 35.32
C ILE A 407 5.49 20.88 35.07
N ALA A 408 5.48 21.69 36.13
CA ALA A 408 5.53 23.15 36.01
C ALA A 408 6.85 23.62 35.38
N ALA A 409 7.99 23.08 35.84
CA ALA A 409 9.32 23.41 35.29
C ALA A 409 9.49 22.97 33.82
N ALA A 410 9.05 21.74 33.48
CA ALA A 410 9.08 21.24 32.11
C ALA A 410 8.15 22.05 31.18
N ARG A 411 7.01 22.51 31.70
CA ARG A 411 6.10 23.39 30.97
C ARG A 411 6.72 24.76 30.74
N GLU A 412 7.42 25.33 31.72
CA GLU A 412 8.16 26.60 31.58
C GLU A 412 9.27 26.48 30.53
N ALA A 413 10.02 25.38 30.53
CA ALA A 413 11.02 25.09 29.51
C ALA A 413 10.40 24.99 28.10
N LYS A 414 9.26 24.30 27.94
CA LYS A 414 8.52 24.25 26.67
C LYS A 414 7.99 25.61 26.23
N ILE A 415 7.56 26.46 27.17
CA ILE A 415 7.11 27.83 26.87
C ILE A 415 8.30 28.68 26.38
N ALA A 416 9.45 28.56 27.03
CA ALA A 416 10.66 29.31 26.63
C ALA A 416 11.24 28.87 25.28
N ALA A 417 11.10 27.58 24.94
CA ALA A 417 11.54 27.00 23.67
C ALA A 417 10.50 27.11 22.53
N ALA A 418 9.28 27.58 22.83
CA ALA A 418 8.20 27.64 21.85
C ALA A 418 8.52 28.63 20.73
N ALA A 419 8.26 28.22 19.50
CA ALA A 419 8.46 29.06 18.33
C ALA A 419 7.42 30.21 18.29
N PRO A 420 7.78 31.36 17.69
CA PRO A 420 6.88 32.50 17.53
C PRO A 420 5.59 32.20 16.76
N ILE A 421 5.65 31.33 15.75
CA ILE A 421 4.48 30.93 14.93
C ILE A 421 4.21 29.44 15.11
N GLY A 422 2.94 29.10 15.35
CA GLY A 422 2.52 27.72 15.53
C GLY A 422 2.52 26.91 14.24
N THR A 423 2.95 25.64 14.32
CA THR A 423 2.88 24.68 13.19
C THR A 423 1.46 24.51 12.65
N GLY A 424 0.45 24.40 13.53
CA GLY A 424 -0.96 24.27 13.12
C GLY A 424 -1.46 25.47 12.30
N ILE A 425 -1.17 26.69 12.75
CA ILE A 425 -1.54 27.94 12.07
C ILE A 425 -0.74 28.12 10.78
N THR A 426 0.50 27.65 10.73
CA THR A 426 1.28 27.63 9.48
C THR A 426 0.63 26.73 8.42
N VAL A 427 0.21 25.51 8.79
CA VAL A 427 -0.41 24.57 7.85
C VAL A 427 -1.71 25.15 7.26
N ILE A 428 -2.64 25.56 8.13
CA ILE A 428 -3.37 26.84 8.04
C ILE A 428 -3.16 27.72 6.79
N MET A 429 -2.23 28.65 6.99
CA MET A 429 -1.83 29.69 6.06
C MET A 429 -1.31 29.13 4.73
N VAL A 430 -0.51 28.06 4.76
CA VAL A 430 0.02 27.43 3.54
C VAL A 430 -1.12 26.88 2.69
N LEU A 431 -2.07 26.16 3.28
CA LEU A 431 -3.22 25.61 2.55
C LEU A 431 -4.10 26.72 1.94
N LEU A 432 -4.43 27.75 2.72
CA LEU A 432 -5.19 28.90 2.20
C LEU A 432 -4.42 29.63 1.09
N GLY A 433 -3.10 29.79 1.26
CA GLY A 433 -2.21 30.43 0.27
C GLY A 433 -2.16 29.66 -1.04
N LEU A 434 -2.07 28.33 -0.98
CA LEU A 434 -2.13 27.45 -2.14
C LEU A 434 -3.48 27.59 -2.87
N VAL A 435 -4.60 27.63 -2.14
CA VAL A 435 -5.94 27.83 -2.75
C VAL A 435 -6.00 29.16 -3.50
N LEU A 436 -5.50 30.26 -2.91
CA LEU A 436 -5.48 31.57 -3.56
C LEU A 436 -4.55 31.60 -4.78
N ALA A 437 -3.37 30.98 -4.69
CA ALA A 437 -2.41 30.89 -5.79
C ALA A 437 -2.99 30.12 -6.98
N PHE A 438 -3.59 28.95 -6.74
CA PHE A 438 -4.27 28.18 -7.77
C PHE A 438 -5.46 28.93 -8.34
N GLY A 439 -6.27 29.59 -7.50
CA GLY A 439 -7.38 30.44 -7.95
C GLY A 439 -6.93 31.57 -8.88
N ARG A 440 -5.75 32.15 -8.64
CA ARG A 440 -5.14 33.17 -9.52
C ARG A 440 -4.55 32.58 -10.79
N GLY A 441 -3.97 31.38 -10.73
CA GLY A 441 -3.38 30.69 -11.88
C GLY A 441 -4.42 30.18 -12.88
N VAL A 442 -5.62 29.80 -12.39
CA VAL A 442 -6.70 29.26 -13.22
C VAL A 442 -7.41 30.31 -14.05
N ALA A 443 -7.56 31.53 -13.51
CA ALA A 443 -8.27 32.61 -14.17
C ALA A 443 -7.48 33.92 -14.04
N PRO A 444 -6.35 34.06 -14.76
CA PRO A 444 -5.43 35.16 -14.54
C PRO A 444 -5.96 36.53 -14.98
N SER A 445 -6.89 36.58 -15.92
CA SER A 445 -7.50 37.83 -16.41
C SER A 445 -8.65 38.35 -15.53
N ARG A 446 -9.15 37.57 -14.56
CA ARG A 446 -10.19 38.03 -13.64
C ARG A 446 -9.62 38.95 -12.56
N ASP A 447 -10.46 39.88 -12.09
CA ASP A 447 -10.10 40.86 -11.04
C ASP A 447 -9.41 40.18 -9.84
N ALA A 448 -8.21 40.63 -9.50
CA ALA A 448 -7.39 40.03 -8.45
C ALA A 448 -7.79 40.50 -7.04
N LYS A 449 -8.57 41.59 -6.91
CA LYS A 449 -8.90 42.19 -5.61
C LYS A 449 -9.43 41.20 -4.56
N PRO A 450 -10.35 40.28 -4.87
CA PRO A 450 -10.84 39.31 -3.87
C PRO A 450 -9.76 38.35 -3.38
N LEU A 451 -8.83 37.96 -4.26
CA LEU A 451 -7.73 37.06 -3.92
C LEU A 451 -6.66 37.77 -3.10
N ILE A 452 -6.38 39.04 -3.43
CA ILE A 452 -5.47 39.91 -2.66
C ILE A 452 -6.03 40.14 -1.26
N LEU A 453 -7.34 40.38 -1.13
CA LEU A 453 -8.01 40.50 0.16
C LEU A 453 -7.87 39.21 1.00
N GLY A 454 -7.96 38.05 0.34
CA GLY A 454 -7.68 36.76 0.98
C GLY A 454 -6.24 36.64 1.46
N ALA A 455 -5.26 37.05 0.64
CA ALA A 455 -3.85 37.02 0.98
C ALA A 455 -3.52 37.97 2.14
N ILE A 456 -4.15 39.15 2.18
CA ILE A 456 -4.08 40.07 3.33
C ILE A 456 -4.63 39.38 4.58
N GLY A 457 -5.75 38.64 4.47
CA GLY A 457 -6.28 37.82 5.57
C GLY A 457 -5.25 36.82 6.10
N ILE A 458 -4.52 36.12 5.24
CA ILE A 458 -3.45 35.18 5.63
C ILE A 458 -2.30 35.90 6.33
N LEU A 459 -1.86 37.06 5.82
CA LEU A 459 -0.82 37.85 6.47
C LEU A 459 -1.26 38.39 7.84
N LEU A 460 -2.55 38.73 7.99
CA LEU A 460 -3.12 39.12 9.28
C LEU A 460 -3.19 37.93 10.25
N ILE A 461 -3.44 36.70 9.76
CA ILE A 461 -3.34 35.49 10.60
C ILE A 461 -1.90 35.36 11.14
N ALA A 462 -0.89 35.46 10.28
CA ALA A 462 0.52 35.41 10.70
C ALA A 462 0.86 36.50 11.72
N LEU A 463 0.36 37.72 11.51
CA LEU A 463 0.59 38.85 12.41
C LEU A 463 -0.08 38.64 13.78
N VAL A 464 -1.31 38.14 13.79
CA VAL A 464 -2.04 37.83 15.02
C VAL A 464 -1.35 36.71 15.79
N ASP A 465 -0.86 35.67 15.08
CA ASP A 465 -0.08 34.60 15.71
C ASP A 465 1.20 35.13 16.37
N LEU A 466 1.93 35.98 15.64
CA LEU A 466 3.18 36.57 16.13
C LEU A 466 3.00 37.51 17.34
N VAL A 467 1.88 38.25 17.42
CA VAL A 467 1.71 39.35 18.38
C VAL A 467 0.75 39.02 19.53
N ALA A 468 -0.32 38.27 19.26
CA ALA A 468 -1.43 38.07 20.19
C ALA A 468 -1.57 36.64 20.71
N ILE A 469 -0.97 35.65 20.02
CA ILE A 469 -1.05 34.24 20.42
C ILE A 469 0.24 33.85 21.13
N ALA A 470 0.17 33.76 22.45
CA ALA A 470 1.23 33.16 23.26
C ALA A 470 1.02 31.63 23.38
N PRO A 471 2.07 30.82 23.64
CA PRO A 471 1.95 29.37 23.85
C PRO A 471 1.00 28.95 24.99
N THR A 472 0.70 29.87 25.91
CA THR A 472 -0.24 29.68 27.03
C THR A 472 -1.69 30.05 26.71
N THR A 473 -1.95 30.57 25.50
CA THR A 473 -3.28 31.00 25.07
C THR A 473 -4.19 29.80 24.87
N SER A 474 -5.41 29.82 25.41
CA SER A 474 -6.34 28.70 25.23
C SER A 474 -6.72 28.54 23.75
N ALA A 475 -7.09 27.32 23.35
CA ALA A 475 -7.55 27.05 21.99
C ALA A 475 -8.80 27.89 21.64
N GLY A 476 -9.71 28.11 22.60
CA GLY A 476 -10.88 28.98 22.40
C GLY A 476 -10.51 30.43 22.12
N VAL A 477 -9.57 31.00 22.89
CA VAL A 477 -9.12 32.39 22.69
C VAL A 477 -8.33 32.55 21.39
N THR A 478 -7.51 31.56 21.04
CA THR A 478 -6.79 31.50 19.75
C THR A 478 -7.77 31.57 18.58
N VAL A 479 -8.84 30.77 18.61
CA VAL A 479 -9.89 30.78 17.57
C VAL A 479 -10.56 32.16 17.46
N LEU A 480 -10.83 32.83 18.58
CA LEU A 480 -11.43 34.17 18.57
C LEU A 480 -10.51 35.21 17.95
N TRP A 481 -9.22 35.20 18.28
CA TRP A 481 -8.24 36.14 17.72
C TRP A 481 -8.06 35.98 16.21
N ILE A 482 -8.03 34.75 15.73
CA ILE A 482 -7.87 34.48 14.29
C ILE A 482 -9.19 34.56 13.51
N ALA A 483 -10.36 34.58 14.16
CA ALA A 483 -11.65 34.48 13.48
C ALA A 483 -11.85 35.56 12.41
N LEU A 484 -11.53 36.82 12.70
CA LEU A 484 -11.71 37.93 11.75
C LEU A 484 -10.72 37.85 10.57
N PRO A 485 -9.39 37.71 10.78
CA PRO A 485 -8.44 37.41 9.69
C PRO A 485 -8.81 36.17 8.87
N LEU A 486 -9.27 35.12 9.54
CA LEU A 486 -9.68 33.87 8.91
C LEU A 486 -10.91 34.05 8.03
N LEU A 487 -11.93 34.80 8.47
CA LEU A 487 -13.09 35.12 7.63
C LEU A 487 -12.71 35.88 6.36
N LEU A 488 -11.76 36.82 6.46
CA LEU A 488 -11.23 37.54 5.30
C LEU A 488 -10.49 36.60 4.34
N ALA A 489 -9.63 35.74 4.87
CA ALA A 489 -8.92 34.72 4.10
C ALA A 489 -9.90 33.75 3.41
N LEU A 490 -10.91 33.27 4.14
CA LEU A 490 -11.95 32.37 3.63
C LEU A 490 -12.80 33.01 2.54
N ASN A 491 -13.07 34.33 2.61
CA ASN A 491 -13.79 35.02 1.55
C ASN A 491 -12.99 35.06 0.24
N GLY A 492 -11.67 35.30 0.31
CA GLY A 492 -10.78 35.18 -0.84
C GLY A 492 -10.69 33.74 -1.36
N CYS A 493 -10.58 32.76 -0.47
CA CYS A 493 -10.54 31.35 -0.81
C CYS A 493 -11.85 30.86 -1.45
N ARG A 494 -13.01 31.42 -1.06
CA ARG A 494 -14.30 31.13 -1.70
C ARG A 494 -14.31 31.55 -3.16
N GLU A 495 -13.79 32.74 -3.47
CA GLU A 495 -13.68 33.21 -4.85
C GLU A 495 -12.64 32.41 -5.65
N ALA A 496 -11.49 32.07 -5.05
CA ALA A 496 -10.53 31.14 -5.65
C ALA A 496 -11.16 29.78 -5.98
N ALA A 497 -11.88 29.19 -5.02
CA ALA A 497 -12.57 27.92 -5.21
C ALA A 497 -13.62 28.01 -6.33
N ALA A 498 -14.34 29.13 -6.43
CA ALA A 498 -15.30 29.37 -7.51
C ALA A 498 -14.63 29.51 -8.89
N ARG A 499 -13.39 30.03 -8.96
CA ARG A 499 -12.58 30.05 -10.19
C ARG A 499 -12.13 28.65 -10.57
N CYS A 500 -11.57 27.91 -9.61
CA CYS A 500 -11.13 26.52 -9.77
C CYS A 500 -12.28 25.60 -10.22
N ALA A 501 -13.48 25.74 -9.64
CA ALA A 501 -14.65 24.93 -9.98
C ALA A 501 -15.17 25.14 -11.42
N LYS A 502 -14.84 26.28 -12.05
CA LYS A 502 -15.17 26.53 -13.47
C LYS A 502 -14.18 25.90 -14.44
N ASN A 503 -13.00 25.50 -13.96
CA ASN A 503 -11.99 24.84 -14.78
C ASN A 503 -12.28 23.33 -14.82
N ASP A 504 -12.49 22.80 -16.02
CA ASP A 504 -12.82 21.38 -16.23
C ASP A 504 -11.76 20.44 -15.67
N LEU A 505 -10.47 20.79 -15.80
CA LEU A 505 -9.37 19.97 -15.31
C LEU A 505 -9.43 19.82 -13.80
N ILE A 506 -9.51 20.94 -13.09
CA ILE A 506 -9.53 20.94 -11.62
C ILE A 506 -10.82 20.31 -11.12
N ARG A 507 -11.97 20.63 -11.72
CA ARG A 507 -13.26 20.08 -11.32
C ARG A 507 -13.31 18.55 -11.40
N VAL A 508 -12.65 17.95 -12.38
CA VAL A 508 -12.71 16.50 -12.62
C VAL A 508 -11.58 15.74 -11.90
N VAL A 509 -10.36 16.28 -11.89
CA VAL A 509 -9.15 15.59 -11.38
C VAL A 509 -8.94 15.78 -9.89
N PHE A 510 -9.23 16.98 -9.40
CA PHE A 510 -8.88 17.35 -8.03
C PHE A 510 -9.65 16.55 -6.98
N PRO A 511 -10.97 16.28 -7.11
CA PRO A 511 -11.68 15.57 -6.05
C PRO A 511 -11.20 14.13 -5.81
N PRO A 512 -10.99 13.27 -6.84
CA PRO A 512 -10.38 11.96 -6.64
C PRO A 512 -8.96 12.05 -6.08
N LEU A 513 -8.16 13.03 -6.53
CA LEU A 513 -6.81 13.25 -6.03
C LEU A 513 -6.81 13.59 -4.54
N VAL A 514 -7.67 14.51 -4.10
CA VAL A 514 -7.82 14.87 -2.68
C VAL A 514 -8.24 13.66 -1.86
N LEU A 515 -9.13 12.82 -2.39
CA LEU A 515 -9.54 11.59 -1.71
C LEU A 515 -8.36 10.61 -1.55
N ILE A 516 -7.59 10.38 -2.62
CA ILE A 516 -6.39 9.52 -2.56
C ILE A 516 -5.36 10.09 -1.58
N VAL A 517 -5.10 11.40 -1.62
CA VAL A 517 -4.16 12.07 -0.71
C VAL A 517 -4.66 12.04 0.74
N ALA A 518 -5.96 12.16 0.98
CA ALA A 518 -6.53 12.06 2.33
C ALA A 518 -6.37 10.65 2.90
N VAL A 519 -6.66 9.64 2.08
CA VAL A 519 -6.53 8.21 2.45
C VAL A 519 -5.07 7.83 2.64
N LEU A 520 -4.20 8.14 1.67
CA LEU A 520 -2.78 7.84 1.79
C LEU A 520 -2.15 8.68 2.90
N GLY A 521 -2.44 9.98 2.97
CA GLY A 521 -1.91 10.85 4.02
C GLY A 521 -2.27 10.39 5.43
N SER A 522 -3.47 9.84 5.66
CA SER A 522 -3.85 9.31 6.97
C SER A 522 -3.12 7.99 7.32
N ILE A 523 -2.70 7.21 6.31
CA ILE A 523 -1.89 6.00 6.49
C ILE A 523 -0.42 6.35 6.65
N LEU A 524 0.14 7.13 5.72
CA LEU A 524 1.56 7.50 5.67
C LEU A 524 1.95 8.42 6.84
N GLY A 525 1.00 9.22 7.35
CA GLY A 525 1.22 10.08 8.52
C GLY A 525 0.93 9.41 9.86
N GLY A 526 0.73 8.08 9.91
CA GLY A 526 0.48 7.33 11.14
C GLY A 526 -0.83 7.68 11.87
N ILE A 527 -1.72 8.46 11.25
CA ILE A 527 -2.96 8.95 11.89
C ILE A 527 -3.96 7.79 12.08
N THR A 528 -4.06 6.92 11.08
CA THR A 528 -5.02 5.80 11.07
C THR A 528 -4.44 4.57 10.41
N ASN A 529 -4.82 3.40 10.89
CA ASN A 529 -4.57 2.13 10.20
C ASN A 529 -5.22 2.08 8.80
N PRO A 530 -4.79 1.15 7.92
CA PRO A 530 -5.35 1.03 6.56
C PRO A 530 -6.86 0.87 6.50
N THR A 531 -7.48 0.21 7.50
CA THR A 531 -8.92 -0.10 7.49
C THR A 531 -9.80 1.14 7.72
N PRO A 532 -9.58 1.97 8.77
CA PRO A 532 -10.26 3.27 8.87
C PRO A 532 -9.97 4.20 7.68
N ALA A 533 -8.74 4.22 7.17
CA ALA A 533 -8.39 5.01 5.99
C ALA A 533 -9.16 4.57 4.74
N ALA A 534 -9.29 3.25 4.52
CA ALA A 534 -10.08 2.70 3.43
C ALA A 534 -11.58 3.04 3.59
N ALA A 535 -12.11 3.04 4.81
CA ALA A 535 -13.48 3.47 5.09
C ALA A 535 -13.71 4.96 4.78
N LEU A 536 -12.75 5.83 5.13
CA LEU A 536 -12.75 7.24 4.72
C LEU A 536 -12.78 7.37 3.18
N GLY A 537 -11.96 6.56 2.49
CA GLY A 537 -11.93 6.46 1.03
C GLY A 537 -13.27 6.06 0.43
N ALA A 538 -13.85 4.96 0.91
CA ALA A 538 -15.15 4.47 0.45
C ALA A 538 -16.28 5.48 0.70
N GLY A 539 -16.33 6.07 1.90
CA GLY A 539 -17.30 7.12 2.24
C GLY A 539 -17.14 8.36 1.35
N GLY A 540 -15.91 8.81 1.13
CA GLY A 540 -15.61 9.93 0.24
C GLY A 540 -15.97 9.64 -1.22
N ALA A 541 -15.75 8.43 -1.72
CA ALA A 541 -16.15 8.04 -3.07
C ALA A 541 -17.68 7.99 -3.22
N ILE A 542 -18.41 7.50 -2.22
CA ILE A 542 -19.88 7.52 -2.19
C ILE A 542 -20.38 8.96 -2.25
N MET A 543 -19.82 9.85 -1.43
CA MET A 543 -20.17 11.27 -1.43
C MET A 543 -19.85 11.93 -2.78
N LEU A 544 -18.67 11.69 -3.34
CA LEU A 544 -18.25 12.24 -4.63
C LEU A 544 -19.17 11.78 -5.77
N ALA A 545 -19.47 10.48 -5.81
CA ALA A 545 -20.39 9.91 -6.79
C ALA A 545 -21.80 10.47 -6.65
N ALA A 546 -22.30 10.63 -5.41
CA ALA A 546 -23.61 11.23 -5.14
C ALA A 546 -23.66 12.71 -5.56
N TYR A 547 -22.61 13.48 -5.26
CA TYR A 547 -22.49 14.87 -5.68
C TYR A 547 -22.59 15.01 -7.19
N ARG A 548 -21.82 14.20 -7.93
CA ARG A 548 -21.87 14.18 -9.38
C ARG A 548 -23.26 13.80 -9.90
N LYS A 549 -23.85 12.73 -9.36
CA LYS A 549 -25.17 12.28 -9.80
C LYS A 549 -26.25 13.34 -9.58
N LEU A 550 -26.19 14.10 -8.49
CA LEU A 550 -27.09 15.22 -8.25
C LEU A 550 -26.91 16.33 -9.30
N GLN A 551 -25.68 16.61 -9.73
CA GLN A 551 -25.42 17.56 -10.81
C GLN A 551 -25.99 17.09 -12.16
N ASP A 552 -25.83 15.80 -12.49
CA ASP A 552 -26.41 15.21 -13.70
C ASP A 552 -27.95 15.32 -13.71
N GLU A 553 -28.58 15.30 -12.53
CA GLU A 553 -30.03 15.46 -12.34
C GLU A 553 -30.48 16.94 -12.20
N GLY A 554 -29.56 17.90 -12.31
CA GLY A 554 -29.85 19.34 -12.12
C GLY A 554 -30.23 19.72 -10.67
N LYS A 555 -29.93 18.86 -9.70
CA LYS A 555 -30.23 19.06 -8.27
C LYS A 555 -29.05 19.69 -7.53
N SER A 556 -29.35 20.30 -6.39
CA SER A 556 -28.35 20.92 -5.53
C SER A 556 -27.53 19.89 -4.76
N GLY A 557 -26.22 19.82 -5.05
CA GLY A 557 -25.23 19.02 -4.29
C GLY A 557 -24.82 19.60 -2.93
N LYS A 558 -25.49 20.66 -2.44
CA LYS A 558 -25.12 21.37 -1.19
C LYS A 558 -25.03 20.45 0.02
N ILE A 559 -25.95 19.50 0.19
CA ILE A 559 -25.95 18.58 1.33
C ILE A 559 -24.63 17.82 1.38
N ILE A 560 -24.18 17.26 0.25
CA ILE A 560 -22.93 16.52 0.17
C ILE A 560 -21.73 17.42 0.48
N ILE A 561 -21.67 18.63 -0.09
CA ILE A 561 -20.57 19.59 0.18
C ILE A 561 -20.50 19.93 1.68
N TRP A 562 -21.64 20.26 2.29
CA TRP A 562 -21.70 20.59 3.72
C TRP A 562 -21.32 19.40 4.60
N SER A 563 -21.67 18.17 4.18
CA SER A 563 -21.29 16.98 4.93
C SER A 563 -19.79 16.69 4.81
N THR A 564 -19.17 16.89 3.64
CA THR A 564 -17.71 16.80 3.50
C THR A 564 -17.03 17.88 4.34
N PHE A 565 -17.59 19.09 4.37
CA PHE A 565 -17.11 20.17 5.22
C PHE A 565 -17.25 19.85 6.71
N ALA A 566 -18.36 19.22 7.12
CA ALA A 566 -18.57 18.77 8.49
C ALA A 566 -17.54 17.71 8.92
N VAL A 567 -17.16 16.78 8.03
CA VAL A 567 -16.06 15.82 8.30
C VAL A 567 -14.75 16.57 8.57
N MET A 568 -14.38 17.52 7.71
CA MET A 568 -13.16 18.31 7.89
C MET A 568 -13.18 19.13 9.20
N LEU A 569 -14.30 19.77 9.53
CA LEU A 569 -14.46 20.49 10.79
C LEU A 569 -14.38 19.56 12.00
N CYS A 570 -14.99 18.37 11.92
CA CYS A 570 -14.93 17.38 12.99
C CYS A 570 -13.49 16.95 13.28
N ILE A 571 -12.70 16.66 12.23
CA ILE A 571 -11.28 16.32 12.34
C ILE A 571 -10.50 17.49 12.95
N LEU A 572 -10.71 18.72 12.46
CA LEU A 572 -10.02 19.91 12.98
C LEU A 572 -10.35 20.14 14.46
N ILE A 573 -11.60 19.99 14.88
CA ILE A 573 -11.98 20.13 16.30
C ILE A 573 -11.30 19.03 17.12
N GLY A 574 -11.32 17.78 16.67
CA GLY A 574 -10.68 16.66 17.36
C GLY A 574 -9.16 16.76 17.47
N MET A 575 -8.50 17.43 16.52
CA MET A 575 -7.05 17.69 16.58
C MET A 575 -6.67 18.82 17.53
N ASN A 576 -7.55 19.82 17.72
CA ASN A 576 -7.23 21.03 18.49
C ASN A 576 -7.80 21.05 19.91
N PHE A 577 -8.86 20.27 20.17
CA PHE A 577 -9.53 20.23 21.47
C PHE A 577 -9.56 18.81 22.03
N ASP A 578 -9.34 18.68 23.34
CA ASP A 578 -9.53 17.41 24.03
C ASP A 578 -11.03 17.10 24.18
N LEU A 579 -11.49 16.06 23.51
CA LEU A 579 -12.89 15.62 23.49
C LEU A 579 -13.24 14.62 24.60
N ARG A 580 -12.31 14.30 25.50
CA ARG A 580 -12.50 13.34 26.59
C ARG A 580 -13.29 13.96 27.75
N VAL A 581 -14.62 13.97 27.61
CA VAL A 581 -15.55 14.58 28.59
C VAL A 581 -15.75 13.79 29.89
N ASN A 582 -15.29 12.54 29.97
CA ASN A 582 -15.48 11.67 31.15
C ASN A 582 -14.39 11.84 32.24
N GLN A 583 -13.51 12.83 32.11
CA GLN A 583 -12.47 13.13 33.09
C GLN A 583 -12.95 14.16 34.12
N GLY A 584 -12.37 14.18 35.32
CA GLY A 584 -12.64 15.24 36.30
C GLY A 584 -11.99 16.56 35.89
N GLY A 585 -12.70 17.69 36.00
CA GLY A 585 -12.13 19.03 35.75
C GLY A 585 -12.14 19.49 34.27
N VAL A 586 -13.04 18.97 33.44
CA VAL A 586 -13.14 19.33 32.01
C VAL A 586 -13.56 20.80 31.83
N SER A 587 -12.83 21.54 30.99
CA SER A 587 -13.10 22.95 30.68
C SER A 587 -14.42 23.15 29.90
N VAL A 588 -15.03 24.33 30.02
CA VAL A 588 -16.23 24.69 29.23
C VAL A 588 -15.93 24.69 27.72
N GLU A 589 -14.71 25.07 27.32
CA GLU A 589 -14.26 25.04 25.93
C GLU A 589 -14.30 23.62 25.35
N SER A 590 -13.78 22.63 26.10
CA SER A 590 -13.80 21.20 25.72
C SER A 590 -15.23 20.66 25.57
N TRP A 591 -16.16 21.09 26.42
CA TRP A 591 -17.57 20.74 26.29
C TRP A 591 -18.22 21.31 25.02
N ILE A 592 -17.97 22.59 24.71
CA ILE A 592 -18.46 23.22 23.48
C ILE A 592 -17.88 22.52 22.25
N ALA A 593 -16.57 22.24 22.27
CA ALA A 593 -15.89 21.51 21.20
C ALA A 593 -16.47 20.11 21.01
N PHE A 594 -16.75 19.38 22.10
CA PHE A 594 -17.40 18.07 22.04
C PHE A 594 -18.78 18.13 21.39
N PHE A 595 -19.66 19.05 21.81
CA PHE A 595 -20.99 19.18 21.21
C PHE A 595 -20.92 19.61 19.74
N ALA A 596 -20.00 20.51 19.38
CA ALA A 596 -19.79 20.93 18.01
C ALA A 596 -19.28 19.77 17.13
N ALA A 597 -18.26 19.04 17.58
CA ALA A 597 -17.74 17.86 16.89
C ALA A 597 -18.81 16.77 16.74
N TYR A 598 -19.60 16.51 17.80
CA TYR A 598 -20.69 15.56 17.77
C TYR A 598 -21.79 15.95 16.77
N ALA A 599 -22.18 17.24 16.72
CA ALA A 599 -23.13 17.74 15.73
C ALA A 599 -22.60 17.61 14.30
N MET A 600 -21.32 17.93 14.06
CA MET A 600 -20.68 17.77 12.76
C MET A 600 -20.60 16.29 12.35
N TYR A 601 -20.30 15.39 13.30
CA TYR A 601 -20.30 13.95 13.08
C TYR A 601 -21.69 13.43 12.67
N LEU A 602 -22.75 13.83 13.37
CA LEU A 602 -24.12 13.45 13.01
C LEU A 602 -24.52 13.99 11.63
N TYR A 603 -24.13 15.22 11.30
CA TYR A 603 -24.41 15.80 9.99
C TYR A 603 -23.63 15.11 8.84
N ALA A 604 -22.38 14.71 9.11
CA ALA A 604 -21.58 13.91 8.19
C ALA A 604 -22.21 12.54 7.95
N LEU A 605 -22.65 11.85 9.02
CA LEU A 605 -23.34 10.56 8.94
C LEU A 605 -24.64 10.68 8.13
N PHE A 606 -25.44 11.72 8.38
CA PHE A 606 -26.63 12.02 7.58
C PHE A 606 -26.30 12.22 6.11
N GLY A 607 -25.24 12.97 5.81
CA GLY A 607 -24.74 13.20 4.45
C GLY A 607 -24.33 11.92 3.73
N LEU A 608 -23.64 11.02 4.43
CA LEU A 608 -23.24 9.72 3.90
C LEU A 608 -24.47 8.86 3.58
N LEU A 609 -25.44 8.76 4.52
CA LEU A 609 -26.69 8.04 4.31
C LEU A 609 -27.52 8.63 3.16
N TYR A 610 -27.56 9.97 3.06
CA TYR A 610 -28.18 10.66 1.94
C TYR A 610 -27.47 10.35 0.62
N GLY A 611 -26.14 10.32 0.61
CA GLY A 611 -25.33 9.90 -0.54
C GLY A 611 -25.65 8.46 -0.98
N CYS A 612 -25.73 7.53 -0.04
CA CYS A 612 -26.17 6.16 -0.30
C CYS A 612 -27.58 6.11 -0.90
N TRP A 613 -28.52 6.89 -0.35
CA TRP A 613 -29.88 6.95 -0.89
C TRP A 613 -29.94 7.52 -2.31
N VAL A 614 -29.17 8.57 -2.61
CA VAL A 614 -29.04 9.14 -3.96
C VAL A 614 -28.48 8.10 -4.94
N LEU A 615 -27.42 7.38 -4.56
CA LEU A 615 -26.81 6.35 -5.39
C LEU A 615 -27.73 5.14 -5.57
N PHE A 616 -28.51 4.77 -4.55
CA PHE A 616 -29.51 3.71 -4.63
C PHE A 616 -30.63 4.09 -5.60
N ARG A 617 -31.22 5.28 -5.42
CA ARG A 617 -32.28 5.80 -6.30
C ARG A 617 -31.83 5.91 -7.76
N SER A 618 -30.58 6.28 -7.98
CA SER A 618 -30.03 6.44 -9.33
C SER A 618 -29.54 5.14 -9.98
N GLY A 619 -29.68 3.99 -9.29
CA GLY A 619 -29.29 2.68 -9.79
C GLY A 619 -27.78 2.42 -9.82
N VAL A 620 -26.96 3.28 -9.19
CA VAL A 620 -25.50 3.15 -9.12
C VAL A 620 -25.06 2.28 -7.95
N LEU A 621 -25.75 2.36 -6.79
CA LEU A 621 -25.32 1.62 -5.59
C LEU A 621 -25.49 0.10 -5.73
N THR A 622 -26.56 -0.37 -6.38
CA THR A 622 -26.82 -1.80 -6.56
C THR A 622 -25.70 -2.53 -7.31
N PRO A 623 -25.23 -2.07 -8.50
CA PRO A 623 -24.10 -2.71 -9.16
C PRO A 623 -22.80 -2.55 -8.36
N VAL A 624 -22.60 -1.42 -7.68
CA VAL A 624 -21.42 -1.19 -6.82
C VAL A 624 -21.34 -2.25 -5.71
N VAL A 625 -22.42 -2.46 -4.96
CA VAL A 625 -22.47 -3.46 -3.88
C VAL A 625 -22.32 -4.87 -4.43
N ARG A 626 -22.96 -5.19 -5.56
CA ARG A 626 -22.87 -6.53 -6.18
C ARG A 626 -21.45 -6.86 -6.65
N GLU A 627 -20.80 -5.94 -7.36
CA GLU A 627 -19.43 -6.17 -7.83
C GLU A 627 -18.44 -6.20 -6.66
N THR A 628 -18.62 -5.34 -5.65
CA THR A 628 -17.82 -5.37 -4.41
C THR A 628 -17.96 -6.72 -3.70
N ALA A 629 -19.19 -7.21 -3.54
CA ALA A 629 -19.46 -8.51 -2.92
C ALA A 629 -18.87 -9.67 -3.74
N LYS A 630 -18.92 -9.60 -5.07
CA LYS A 630 -18.35 -10.62 -5.97
C LYS A 630 -16.83 -10.70 -5.83
N VAL A 631 -16.14 -9.56 -5.90
CA VAL A 631 -14.66 -9.49 -5.78
C VAL A 631 -14.24 -9.94 -4.38
N THR A 632 -14.92 -9.45 -3.34
CA THR A 632 -14.64 -9.85 -1.96
C THR A 632 -14.86 -11.35 -1.76
N SER A 633 -16.00 -11.89 -2.20
CA SER A 633 -16.29 -13.32 -2.09
C SER A 633 -15.24 -14.17 -2.82
N MET A 634 -14.76 -13.73 -3.98
CA MET A 634 -13.68 -14.42 -4.70
C MET A 634 -12.40 -14.49 -3.85
N VAL A 635 -11.95 -13.36 -3.28
CA VAL A 635 -10.77 -13.31 -2.41
C VAL A 635 -10.93 -14.24 -1.20
N PHE A 636 -12.07 -14.19 -0.51
CA PHE A 636 -12.34 -15.03 0.66
C PHE A 636 -12.39 -16.52 0.31
N THR A 637 -13.03 -16.90 -0.80
CA THR A 637 -13.08 -18.30 -1.22
C THR A 637 -11.69 -18.81 -1.64
N ILE A 638 -10.87 -18.00 -2.31
CA ILE A 638 -9.47 -18.34 -2.62
C ILE A 638 -8.68 -18.53 -1.32
N LEU A 639 -8.84 -17.65 -0.34
CA LEU A 639 -8.16 -17.76 0.95
C LEU A 639 -8.54 -19.08 1.66
N ILE A 640 -9.83 -19.43 1.72
CA ILE A 640 -10.28 -20.70 2.31
C ILE A 640 -9.72 -21.90 1.55
N GLY A 641 -9.85 -21.91 0.21
CA GLY A 641 -9.34 -22.99 -0.63
C GLY A 641 -7.83 -23.18 -0.50
N SER A 642 -7.07 -22.09 -0.44
CA SER A 642 -5.62 -22.10 -0.27
C SER A 642 -5.18 -22.73 1.05
N GLN A 643 -5.95 -22.55 2.14
CA GLN A 643 -5.62 -23.19 3.42
C GLN A 643 -5.74 -24.71 3.34
N LEU A 644 -6.77 -25.21 2.64
CA LEU A 644 -6.93 -26.66 2.40
C LEU A 644 -5.72 -27.21 1.63
N LEU A 645 -5.39 -26.58 0.50
CA LEU A 645 -4.27 -27.00 -0.35
C LEU A 645 -2.93 -26.93 0.41
N ASN A 646 -2.70 -25.84 1.15
CA ASN A 646 -1.48 -25.65 1.92
C ASN A 646 -1.31 -26.72 3.00
N LEU A 647 -2.38 -27.09 3.72
CA LEU A 647 -2.31 -28.17 4.70
C LEU A 647 -2.05 -29.54 4.06
N VAL A 648 -2.59 -29.79 2.86
CA VAL A 648 -2.26 -31.01 2.10
C VAL A 648 -0.78 -31.04 1.75
N VAL A 649 -0.21 -29.96 1.24
CA VAL A 649 1.23 -29.86 0.91
C VAL A 649 2.11 -30.07 2.15
N ILE A 650 1.72 -29.48 3.29
CA ILE A 650 2.39 -29.72 4.58
C ILE A 650 2.30 -31.18 4.98
N SER A 651 1.15 -31.83 4.73
CA SER A 651 0.86 -33.14 5.30
C SER A 651 1.78 -34.25 4.83
N PHE A 652 2.27 -34.16 3.58
CA PHE A 652 3.21 -35.10 2.99
C PHE A 652 4.65 -34.57 2.95
N GLY A 653 4.94 -33.43 3.60
CA GLY A 653 6.29 -32.86 3.68
C GLY A 653 6.74 -32.00 2.48
N GLY A 654 5.83 -31.66 1.56
CA GLY A 654 6.16 -30.90 0.35
C GLY A 654 6.71 -29.50 0.63
N GLU A 655 6.19 -28.80 1.65
CA GLU A 655 6.71 -27.48 2.05
C GLU A 655 8.17 -27.57 2.51
N HIS A 656 8.47 -28.52 3.41
CA HIS A 656 9.81 -28.69 3.95
C HIS A 656 10.80 -29.08 2.85
N TYR A 657 10.39 -29.92 1.91
CA TYR A 657 11.20 -30.31 0.76
C TYR A 657 11.59 -29.09 -0.10
N ILE A 658 10.63 -28.21 -0.44
CA ILE A 658 10.91 -26.99 -1.21
C ILE A 658 11.82 -26.04 -0.42
N GLN A 659 11.56 -25.85 0.87
CA GLN A 659 12.39 -24.98 1.71
C GLN A 659 13.81 -25.51 1.85
N GLN A 660 14.00 -26.81 2.04
CA GLN A 660 15.33 -27.44 2.09
C GLN A 660 16.08 -27.30 0.76
N PHE A 661 15.38 -27.44 -0.38
CA PHE A 661 15.96 -27.20 -1.69
C PHE A 661 16.46 -25.75 -1.82
N LEU A 662 15.62 -24.77 -1.46
CA LEU A 662 16.02 -23.36 -1.53
C LEU A 662 17.13 -23.01 -0.53
N LYS A 663 17.10 -23.55 0.69
CA LYS A 663 18.15 -23.37 1.72
C LYS A 663 19.45 -24.10 1.39
N SER A 664 19.47 -25.00 0.39
CA SER A 664 20.69 -25.71 0.00
C SER A 664 21.69 -24.81 -0.72
N PHE A 665 21.23 -23.71 -1.33
CA PHE A 665 22.08 -22.72 -1.96
C PHE A 665 22.70 -21.79 -0.91
N ASP A 666 24.03 -21.64 -0.94
CA ASP A 666 24.76 -20.79 0.02
C ASP A 666 24.55 -19.28 -0.21
N ASN A 667 24.15 -18.87 -1.42
CA ASN A 667 24.01 -17.47 -1.79
C ASN A 667 22.54 -17.03 -1.75
N GLU A 668 22.18 -16.20 -0.77
CA GLU A 668 20.82 -15.64 -0.59
C GLU A 668 20.30 -14.93 -1.85
N MET A 669 21.16 -14.24 -2.61
CA MET A 669 20.76 -13.56 -3.86
C MET A 669 20.38 -14.57 -4.95
N THR A 670 21.03 -15.73 -4.98
CA THR A 670 20.70 -16.80 -5.93
C THR A 670 19.36 -17.41 -5.58
N VAL A 671 19.10 -17.65 -4.29
CA VAL A 671 17.79 -18.12 -3.81
C VAL A 671 16.69 -17.14 -4.17
N PHE A 672 16.92 -15.85 -3.89
CA PHE A 672 15.96 -14.80 -4.21
C PHE A 672 15.68 -14.72 -5.73
N LEU A 673 16.71 -14.81 -6.57
CA LEU A 673 16.54 -14.84 -8.04
C LEU A 673 15.75 -16.08 -8.50
N ILE A 674 16.02 -17.26 -7.95
CA ILE A 674 15.26 -18.49 -8.25
C ILE A 674 13.79 -18.30 -7.88
N VAL A 675 13.51 -17.80 -6.67
CA VAL A 675 12.13 -17.53 -6.23
C VAL A 675 11.45 -16.53 -7.16
N MET A 676 12.12 -15.44 -7.53
CA MET A 676 11.60 -14.45 -8.47
C MET A 676 11.27 -15.06 -9.84
N LEU A 677 12.13 -15.93 -10.38
CA LEU A 677 11.85 -16.64 -11.63
C LEU A 677 10.66 -17.59 -11.50
N VAL A 678 10.57 -18.35 -10.39
CA VAL A 678 9.45 -19.26 -10.14
C VAL A 678 8.14 -18.47 -10.04
N LEU A 679 8.11 -17.38 -9.27
CA LEU A 679 6.93 -16.52 -9.14
C LEU A 679 6.53 -15.91 -10.49
N PHE A 680 7.51 -15.54 -11.32
CA PHE A 680 7.29 -15.00 -12.66
C PHE A 680 6.62 -16.02 -13.59
N PHE A 681 7.13 -17.26 -13.65
CA PHE A 681 6.51 -18.28 -14.50
C PHE A 681 5.17 -18.76 -13.96
N LEU A 682 5.02 -18.82 -12.63
CA LEU A 682 3.78 -19.25 -12.02
C LEU A 682 2.63 -18.26 -12.25
N GLY A 683 2.94 -16.96 -12.29
CA GLY A 683 1.95 -15.93 -12.59
C GLY A 683 1.45 -15.92 -14.03
N PHE A 684 1.96 -16.81 -14.89
CA PHE A 684 1.36 -17.05 -16.20
C PHE A 684 0.05 -17.84 -16.06
N VAL A 685 -0.08 -18.67 -15.04
CA VAL A 685 -1.25 -19.55 -14.87
C VAL A 685 -2.06 -19.19 -13.64
N LEU A 686 -1.42 -18.68 -12.60
CA LEU A 686 -2.06 -18.25 -11.36
C LEU A 686 -2.21 -16.73 -11.33
N ASP A 687 -3.32 -16.23 -10.80
CA ASP A 687 -3.48 -14.81 -10.48
C ASP A 687 -2.68 -14.48 -9.19
N PHE A 688 -2.41 -13.20 -8.95
CA PHE A 688 -1.53 -12.77 -7.87
C PHE A 688 -2.08 -13.16 -6.49
N LEU A 689 -3.42 -13.24 -6.33
CA LEU A 689 -4.06 -13.66 -5.09
C LEU A 689 -3.66 -15.10 -4.73
N GLU A 690 -3.69 -16.00 -5.71
CA GLU A 690 -3.33 -17.40 -5.54
C GLU A 690 -1.85 -17.53 -5.22
N ILE A 691 -0.98 -16.77 -5.88
CA ILE A 691 0.46 -16.81 -5.59
C ILE A 691 0.74 -16.31 -4.18
N ILE A 692 0.11 -15.20 -3.78
CA ILE A 692 0.26 -14.62 -2.44
C ILE A 692 -0.21 -15.60 -1.35
N TYR A 693 -1.30 -16.35 -1.57
CA TYR A 693 -1.83 -17.26 -0.54
C TYR A 693 -1.27 -18.70 -0.60
N ILE A 694 -0.73 -19.15 -1.73
CA ILE A 694 -0.20 -20.51 -1.89
C ILE A 694 1.32 -20.51 -1.82
N VAL A 695 1.98 -19.70 -2.65
CA VAL A 695 3.43 -19.82 -2.86
C VAL A 695 4.21 -18.99 -1.86
N ILE A 696 3.78 -17.76 -1.56
CA ILE A 696 4.48 -16.91 -0.60
C ILE A 696 4.58 -17.56 0.79
N PRO A 697 3.59 -18.28 1.34
CA PRO A 697 3.79 -19.00 2.60
C PRO A 697 4.83 -20.11 2.52
N ILE A 698 5.01 -20.75 1.35
CA ILE A 698 5.98 -21.84 1.15
C ILE A 698 7.41 -21.27 1.03
N VAL A 699 7.61 -20.25 0.19
CA VAL A 699 8.94 -19.66 -0.07
C VAL A 699 9.30 -18.53 0.90
N GLY A 700 8.29 -17.93 1.52
CA GLY A 700 8.34 -16.78 2.42
C GLY A 700 9.33 -16.91 3.57
N PRO A 701 9.27 -18.00 4.35
CA PRO A 701 10.22 -18.23 5.43
C PRO A 701 11.69 -18.24 4.96
N VAL A 702 11.94 -18.60 3.70
CA VAL A 702 13.28 -18.59 3.12
C VAL A 702 13.69 -17.19 2.66
N ILE A 703 12.79 -16.43 2.02
CA ILE A 703 13.11 -15.08 1.51
C ILE A 703 13.13 -14.01 2.60
N TYR A 704 12.22 -14.08 3.58
CA TYR A 704 12.11 -13.10 4.67
C TYR A 704 12.95 -13.47 5.90
N GLY A 705 13.39 -14.73 6.00
CA GLY A 705 14.36 -15.16 7.02
C GLY A 705 15.81 -14.79 6.70
N GLY A 706 16.09 -14.34 5.48
CA GLY A 706 17.42 -13.89 5.05
C GLY A 706 17.83 -12.53 5.63
N SER A 707 18.88 -11.95 5.05
CA SER A 707 19.44 -10.65 5.44
C SER A 707 18.83 -9.44 4.70
N PHE A 708 17.95 -9.67 3.72
CA PHE A 708 17.38 -8.60 2.91
C PHE A 708 16.34 -7.76 3.66
N ASP A 709 16.30 -6.47 3.34
CA ASP A 709 15.24 -5.58 3.81
C ASP A 709 13.88 -6.11 3.29
N PRO A 710 12.94 -6.46 4.20
CA PRO A 710 11.67 -7.04 3.81
C PRO A 710 10.83 -6.09 2.96
N LYS A 711 10.98 -4.76 3.12
CA LYS A 711 10.30 -3.76 2.28
C LYS A 711 10.73 -3.92 0.83
N TRP A 712 12.03 -4.04 0.59
CA TRP A 712 12.58 -4.23 -0.75
C TRP A 712 12.15 -5.57 -1.36
N VAL A 713 12.26 -6.66 -0.60
CA VAL A 713 11.83 -8.01 -1.03
C VAL A 713 10.37 -8.00 -1.47
N THR A 714 9.48 -7.43 -0.63
CA THR A 714 8.04 -7.39 -0.92
C THR A 714 7.71 -6.56 -2.17
N ILE A 715 8.36 -5.40 -2.36
CA ILE A 715 8.14 -4.58 -3.56
C ILE A 715 8.66 -5.27 -4.82
N MET A 716 9.81 -5.93 -4.75
CA MET A 716 10.33 -6.71 -5.87
C MET A 716 9.38 -7.84 -6.27
N VAL A 717 8.84 -8.57 -5.30
CA VAL A 717 7.79 -9.58 -5.53
C VAL A 717 6.56 -8.94 -6.19
N ALA A 718 6.07 -7.80 -5.70
CA ALA A 718 4.90 -7.12 -6.25
C ALA A 718 5.09 -6.71 -7.72
N VAL A 719 6.23 -6.09 -8.06
CA VAL A 719 6.54 -5.69 -9.45
C VAL A 719 6.74 -6.92 -10.36
N ASN A 720 7.31 -7.99 -9.83
CA ASN A 720 7.47 -9.24 -10.57
C ASN A 720 6.12 -9.91 -10.89
N LEU A 721 5.20 -9.97 -9.92
CA LEU A 721 3.83 -10.44 -10.15
C LEU A 721 3.12 -9.60 -11.20
N GLN A 722 3.33 -8.28 -11.18
CA GLN A 722 2.80 -7.37 -12.20
C GLN A 722 3.38 -7.63 -13.59
N THR A 723 4.68 -7.88 -13.67
CA THR A 723 5.38 -8.21 -14.93
C THR A 723 4.85 -9.52 -15.51
N SER A 724 4.70 -10.54 -14.67
CA SER A 724 4.12 -11.81 -15.05
C SER A 724 2.71 -11.64 -15.62
N PHE A 725 1.88 -10.83 -14.96
CA PHE A 725 0.50 -10.58 -15.37
C PHE A 725 0.35 -9.93 -16.76
N LEU A 726 1.42 -9.31 -17.26
CA LEU A 726 1.51 -8.69 -18.59
C LEU A 726 2.17 -9.56 -19.66
N THR A 727 2.86 -10.63 -19.29
CA THR A 727 3.77 -11.33 -20.20
C THR A 727 3.03 -12.36 -21.08
N PRO A 728 3.15 -12.29 -22.42
CA PRO A 728 2.64 -13.33 -23.31
C PRO A 728 3.33 -14.68 -23.08
N PRO A 729 2.66 -15.83 -23.32
CA PRO A 729 1.35 -15.97 -23.98
C PRO A 729 0.15 -15.92 -23.02
N PHE A 730 0.35 -15.91 -21.70
CA PHE A 730 -0.74 -16.10 -20.74
C PHE A 730 -1.14 -14.86 -19.92
N GLY A 731 -0.49 -13.71 -20.10
CA GLY A 731 -0.79 -12.51 -19.32
C GLY A 731 -2.29 -12.19 -19.24
N PHE A 732 -2.87 -12.34 -18.04
CA PHE A 732 -4.31 -12.19 -17.78
C PHE A 732 -4.86 -10.83 -18.24
N ALA A 733 -4.08 -9.76 -18.05
CA ALA A 733 -4.44 -8.43 -18.55
C ALA A 733 -4.69 -8.43 -20.07
N LEU A 734 -3.94 -9.21 -20.84
CA LEU A 734 -4.07 -9.31 -22.29
C LEU A 734 -5.37 -10.03 -22.67
N PHE A 735 -5.77 -11.05 -21.92
CA PHE A 735 -7.04 -11.76 -22.14
C PHE A 735 -8.25 -10.90 -21.77
N TYR A 736 -8.15 -10.14 -20.67
CA TYR A 736 -9.18 -9.18 -20.28
C TYR A 736 -9.38 -8.12 -21.35
N LEU A 737 -8.27 -7.56 -21.88
CA LEU A 737 -8.34 -6.61 -22.98
C LEU A 737 -8.90 -7.26 -24.25
N ARG A 738 -8.47 -8.49 -24.58
CA ARG A 738 -8.97 -9.23 -25.74
C ARG A 738 -10.48 -9.48 -25.64
N GLY A 739 -11.02 -9.70 -24.45
CA GLY A 739 -12.45 -9.90 -24.21
C GLY A 739 -13.32 -8.69 -24.56
N VAL A 740 -12.75 -7.48 -24.55
CA VAL A 740 -13.46 -6.23 -24.90
C VAL A 740 -12.98 -5.59 -26.21
N ALA A 741 -11.85 -6.05 -26.76
CA ALA A 741 -11.29 -5.50 -27.98
C ALA A 741 -12.20 -5.80 -29.20
N PRO A 742 -12.37 -4.81 -30.11
CA PRO A 742 -13.20 -4.98 -31.29
C PRO A 742 -12.52 -5.94 -32.30
N LYS A 743 -13.27 -6.45 -33.27
CA LYS A 743 -12.84 -7.58 -34.12
C LYS A 743 -11.61 -7.27 -34.98
N GLU A 744 -11.34 -6.00 -35.24
CA GLU A 744 -10.22 -5.50 -36.03
C GLU A 744 -8.88 -5.65 -35.26
N VAL A 745 -8.94 -5.74 -33.93
CA VAL A 745 -7.75 -5.91 -33.08
C VAL A 745 -7.49 -7.41 -32.85
N THR A 746 -6.42 -7.90 -33.48
CA THR A 746 -6.01 -9.31 -33.33
C THR A 746 -5.22 -9.53 -32.04
N THR A 747 -5.20 -10.78 -31.55
CA THR A 747 -4.35 -11.17 -30.40
C THR A 747 -2.88 -10.89 -30.67
N ALA A 748 -2.43 -11.02 -31.93
CA ALA A 748 -1.07 -10.68 -32.33
C ALA A 748 -0.76 -9.18 -32.16
N HIS A 749 -1.73 -8.28 -32.40
CA HIS A 749 -1.55 -6.85 -32.12
C HIS A 749 -1.37 -6.60 -30.62
N ILE A 750 -2.17 -7.26 -29.77
CA ILE A 750 -2.07 -7.14 -28.30
C ILE A 750 -0.70 -7.63 -27.81
N TYR A 751 -0.26 -8.80 -28.28
CA TYR A 751 1.03 -9.38 -27.86
C TYR A 751 2.22 -8.53 -28.32
N ARG A 752 2.22 -8.04 -29.57
CA ARG A 752 3.27 -7.13 -30.04
C ARG A 752 3.24 -5.79 -29.32
N GLY A 753 2.03 -5.31 -28.98
CA GLY A 753 1.82 -4.07 -28.26
C GLY A 753 2.40 -4.07 -26.86
N ILE A 754 2.31 -5.20 -26.13
CA ILE A 754 2.75 -5.27 -24.73
C ILE A 754 4.25 -5.54 -24.56
N VAL A 755 4.93 -6.20 -25.50
CA VAL A 755 6.36 -6.57 -25.38
C VAL A 755 7.24 -5.39 -24.93
N PRO A 756 7.13 -4.17 -25.50
CA PRO A 756 7.93 -3.04 -25.02
C PRO A 756 7.66 -2.67 -23.56
N PHE A 757 6.42 -2.77 -23.09
CA PHE A 757 6.06 -2.50 -21.69
C PHE A 757 6.57 -3.59 -20.73
N VAL A 758 6.58 -4.85 -21.16
CA VAL A 758 7.22 -5.94 -20.40
C VAL A 758 8.73 -5.70 -20.30
N LEU A 759 9.39 -5.27 -21.38
CA LEU A 759 10.81 -4.92 -21.34
C LEU A 759 11.06 -3.74 -20.38
N ILE A 760 10.19 -2.73 -20.37
CA ILE A 760 10.28 -1.61 -19.41
C ILE A 760 10.10 -2.11 -17.98
N GLN A 761 9.19 -3.05 -17.72
CA GLN A 761 9.02 -3.67 -16.40
C GLN A 761 10.29 -4.42 -15.96
N VAL A 762 10.87 -5.24 -16.84
CA VAL A 762 12.12 -5.97 -16.55
C VAL A 762 13.27 -4.99 -16.28
N VAL A 763 13.36 -3.89 -17.06
CA VAL A 763 14.31 -2.80 -16.78
C VAL A 763 14.00 -2.13 -15.44
N GLY A 764 12.73 -1.91 -15.10
CA GLY A 764 12.28 -1.40 -13.81
C GLY A 764 12.73 -2.29 -12.65
N ILE A 765 12.52 -3.60 -12.75
CA ILE A 765 13.03 -4.59 -11.78
C ILE A 765 14.55 -4.50 -11.70
N GLY A 766 15.27 -4.39 -12.83
CA GLY A 766 16.72 -4.22 -12.85
C GLY A 766 17.19 -2.92 -12.17
N ILE A 767 16.44 -1.82 -12.33
CA ILE A 767 16.71 -0.54 -11.65
C ILE A 767 16.50 -0.69 -10.15
N LEU A 768 15.39 -1.29 -9.71
CA LEU A 768 15.11 -1.53 -8.29
C LEU A 768 16.10 -2.51 -7.66
N TRP A 769 16.63 -3.45 -8.46
CA TRP A 769 17.70 -4.35 -8.05
C TRP A 769 19.03 -3.62 -7.85
N ALA A 770 19.41 -2.75 -8.80
CA ALA A 770 20.66 -1.99 -8.73
C ALA A 770 20.60 -0.86 -7.68
N PHE A 771 19.42 -0.29 -7.44
CA PHE A 771 19.22 0.84 -6.54
C PHE A 771 18.08 0.55 -5.53
N PRO A 772 18.34 -0.28 -4.49
CA PRO A 772 17.36 -0.57 -3.44
C PRO A 772 16.86 0.69 -2.70
N SER A 773 17.67 1.76 -2.70
CA SER A 773 17.35 3.05 -2.11
C SER A 773 16.06 3.68 -2.64
N ILE A 774 15.65 3.36 -3.87
CA ILE A 774 14.39 3.85 -4.45
C ILE A 774 13.19 3.36 -3.62
N VAL A 775 13.29 2.16 -3.05
CA VAL A 775 12.24 1.55 -2.22
C VAL A 775 12.34 2.03 -0.77
N THR A 776 13.55 2.22 -0.25
CA THR A 776 13.77 2.49 1.19
C THR A 776 13.76 3.97 1.57
N ILE A 777 13.92 4.89 0.61
CA ILE A 777 14.06 6.33 0.90
C ILE A 777 12.79 6.97 1.48
N VAL A 778 11.59 6.66 0.96
CA VAL A 778 10.35 7.26 1.46
C VAL A 778 10.05 6.77 2.89
N PRO A 779 10.12 5.47 3.19
CA PRO A 779 10.03 4.99 4.56
C PRO A 779 11.06 5.61 5.51
N ALA A 780 12.30 5.82 5.05
CA ALA A 780 13.35 6.42 5.89
C ALA A 780 13.10 7.91 6.19
N LEU A 781 12.47 8.64 5.27
CA LEU A 781 12.14 10.07 5.44
C LEU A 781 10.89 10.31 6.28
N ILE A 782 10.01 9.31 6.38
CA ILE A 782 8.75 9.39 7.15
C ILE A 782 8.73 8.20 8.12
N PRO A 783 9.53 8.24 9.20
CA PRO A 783 9.51 7.18 10.21
C PRO A 783 8.13 7.13 10.87
N ASN A 784 7.59 5.91 11.00
CA ASN A 784 6.31 5.66 11.67
C ASN A 784 6.46 5.59 13.19
#